data_AF-A0A0G4H3T2-F1
#
_entry.id   AF-A0A0G4H3T2-F1
#
_cell.length_a   1.000
_cell.length_b   1.000
_cell.length_c   1.000
_cell.angle_alpha   90.00
_cell.angle_beta   90.00
_cell.angle_gamma   90.00
#
_symmetry.space_group_name_H-M   'P 1'
#
loop_
_entity.id
_entity.type
_entity.pdbx_description
1 polymer ?
#
loop_
_entity_poly.entity_id
_entity_poly.type
_entity_poly.pdbx_seq_one_letter_code
_entity_poly.pdbx_strand_id
1 'polypeptide(L)'
;MTEVPILTTPSGRQVPLPYKLGRGSRAIVRGGFVDNCYRAFKVATEPQPDDSTANGVWRVACEEMTVEVERMATIQAMREERNGQRASVRPFLRLFSAATRPDDGATYQESPSKPPRRCVYIEMQPLNGPDTPATTGYISLHDLIFKKGYNLPEITAKHKGNPEIILRRVTRLARALQWAAATLKRALEEDGLVCPDHGLNNVFVNSVALDCTNRTDTFIIDLANTLHTSPPGPSMCSDDGTIPSPPPSHRPAALIPTKRAARKAEKQLPTFIKFHAAPEQLAFLVQTLKENPTGQDVQEWGGDAIERPGMWESINGLSNEARAELRQQGLWVGEGSREGMWMTSHTLAFNLGCTAHNAIRGELYSTPLLAKRCPKPPQKPPKNATEAEKTAYDQQLEAFGQEVNVLQAMVSLDWDRVRRAIMDQEGHPKGGKPGLKEAKDEPGLEWAGEAVRRLNHAAERALRTKISERASLSELEGEFAGVVEYLEGVKKAKAGDSPAAAASLPSTAASPEGAHCTTPPAPPPASASPPVANATPSQGRAVISPQPASRGSVLSFEERQEAAVTHERGEEDRSGRPLNTQEQHPHAHTPPIQQQETATAAPPPPPQPPRRKDTSPAPLAAAIPSQAGAVNSRHADQDAGQVAVFEQTDEREEGTPDAREPSVPAAPDVHHTPIPPRAPDGHHRPAPAAPPPQPPRRKATLLKDIKAAQKARAAPRQLPRANGIPAHHLPYVAYHAKIVHYDGHTEGGWKWNPLVDEWEMWQPSGEGEHLWEVRAATQDMRVRWWALCSDVGETAAAAGQWVAGRLGLGCRTARRT
;
A
#
# COMPACT_ATOMS: atom_id res chain seq x y z
N MET A 1 -1.93 3.92 -36.51
CA MET A 1 -2.53 3.56 -35.20
C MET A 1 -1.43 2.92 -34.37
N THR A 2 -1.22 3.39 -33.14
CA THR A 2 -0.25 2.77 -32.22
C THR A 2 -0.74 1.37 -31.88
N GLU A 3 0.12 0.37 -32.04
CA GLU A 3 -0.14 -1.00 -31.61
C GLU A 3 -0.40 -1.03 -30.10
N VAL A 4 -1.61 -1.40 -29.69
CA VAL A 4 -2.03 -1.42 -28.28
C VAL A 4 -1.81 -2.82 -27.69
N PRO A 5 -1.23 -2.95 -26.48
CA PRO A 5 -1.13 -4.23 -25.80
C PRO A 5 -2.50 -4.85 -25.52
N ILE A 6 -2.58 -6.19 -25.58
CA ILE A 6 -3.83 -6.93 -25.42
C ILE A 6 -3.66 -7.97 -24.29
N LEU A 7 -4.57 -7.95 -23.32
CA LEU A 7 -4.75 -9.02 -22.35
C LEU A 7 -5.91 -9.92 -22.81
N THR A 8 -5.64 -11.20 -23.03
CA THR A 8 -6.67 -12.22 -23.24
C THR A 8 -6.91 -12.95 -21.92
N THR A 9 -8.09 -12.77 -21.37
CA THR A 9 -8.53 -13.42 -20.11
C THR A 9 -8.81 -14.92 -20.30
N PRO A 10 -8.95 -15.71 -19.23
CA PRO A 10 -9.28 -17.14 -19.30
C PRO A 10 -10.55 -17.46 -20.12
N SER A 11 -11.53 -16.55 -20.14
CA SER A 11 -12.76 -16.71 -20.91
C SER A 11 -12.60 -16.41 -22.41
N GLY A 12 -11.39 -16.07 -22.86
CA GLY A 12 -11.10 -15.64 -24.22
C GLY A 12 -11.44 -14.17 -24.50
N ARG A 13 -11.97 -13.42 -23.53
CA ARG A 13 -12.20 -11.98 -23.66
C ARG A 13 -10.86 -11.26 -23.85
N GLN A 14 -10.75 -10.49 -24.93
CA GLN A 14 -9.60 -9.62 -25.20
C GLN A 14 -9.86 -8.22 -24.67
N VAL A 15 -8.93 -7.70 -23.88
CA VAL A 15 -8.98 -6.38 -23.25
C VAL A 15 -7.81 -5.55 -23.78
N PRO A 16 -8.06 -4.49 -24.56
CA PRO A 16 -7.02 -3.55 -24.94
C PRO A 16 -6.52 -2.77 -23.72
N LEU A 17 -5.20 -2.67 -23.55
CA LEU A 17 -4.53 -2.04 -22.41
C LEU A 17 -3.64 -0.85 -22.85
N PRO A 18 -4.20 0.21 -23.44
CA PRO A 18 -3.43 1.29 -24.05
C PRO A 18 -2.66 2.16 -23.06
N TYR A 19 -3.08 2.21 -21.79
CA TYR A 19 -2.50 3.11 -20.81
C TYR A 19 -1.51 2.37 -19.91
N LYS A 20 -0.23 2.75 -19.92
CA LYS A 20 0.73 2.26 -18.93
C LYS A 20 0.62 3.11 -17.67
N LEU A 21 0.14 2.51 -16.58
CA LEU A 21 -0.07 3.19 -15.30
C LEU A 21 1.16 3.10 -14.40
N GLY A 22 1.94 2.00 -14.51
CA GLY A 22 3.13 1.81 -13.70
C GLY A 22 3.88 0.52 -14.00
N ARG A 23 4.96 0.30 -13.27
CA ARG A 23 5.75 -0.94 -13.29
C ARG A 23 6.28 -1.20 -11.89
N GLY A 24 5.95 -2.36 -11.33
CA GLY A 24 6.61 -2.90 -10.14
C GLY A 24 7.76 -3.83 -10.53
N SER A 25 8.44 -4.42 -9.54
CA SER A 25 9.60 -5.29 -9.75
C SER A 25 9.32 -6.47 -10.69
N ARG A 26 8.13 -7.07 -10.60
CA ARG A 26 7.76 -8.30 -11.35
C ARG A 26 6.49 -8.17 -12.19
N ALA A 27 5.83 -7.01 -12.18
CA ALA A 27 4.58 -6.79 -12.89
C ALA A 27 4.50 -5.40 -13.52
N ILE A 28 3.78 -5.28 -14.63
CA ILE A 28 3.40 -4.01 -15.21
C ILE A 28 1.95 -3.72 -14.84
N VAL A 29 1.63 -2.45 -14.55
CA VAL A 29 0.24 -2.03 -14.32
C VAL A 29 -0.22 -1.24 -15.52
N ARG A 30 -1.30 -1.70 -16.15
CA ARG A 30 -1.91 -1.04 -17.31
C ARG A 30 -3.40 -0.81 -17.10
N GLY A 31 -3.94 0.20 -17.78
CA GLY A 31 -5.35 0.53 -17.75
C GLY A 31 -6.04 0.14 -19.06
N GLY A 32 -7.27 -0.35 -18.93
CA GLY A 32 -8.14 -0.72 -20.05
C GLY A 32 -9.62 -0.50 -19.72
N PHE A 33 -10.46 -0.58 -20.73
CA PHE A 33 -11.91 -0.50 -20.57
C PHE A 33 -12.53 -1.89 -20.61
N VAL A 34 -13.35 -2.19 -19.60
CA VAL A 34 -14.11 -3.44 -19.49
C VAL A 34 -15.53 -3.07 -19.12
N ASP A 35 -16.50 -3.50 -19.92
CA ASP A 35 -17.93 -3.25 -19.67
C ASP A 35 -18.22 -1.77 -19.40
N ASN A 36 -17.70 -0.88 -20.27
CA ASN A 36 -17.76 0.59 -20.18
C ASN A 36 -17.17 1.20 -18.89
N CYS A 37 -16.42 0.42 -18.13
CA CYS A 37 -15.74 0.87 -16.92
C CYS A 37 -14.23 0.85 -17.12
N TYR A 38 -13.56 1.91 -16.68
CA TYR A 38 -12.10 1.88 -16.61
C TYR A 38 -11.63 0.93 -15.50
N ARG A 39 -10.60 0.15 -15.79
CA ARG A 39 -10.02 -0.89 -14.93
C ARG A 39 -8.50 -0.84 -14.98
N ALA A 40 -7.87 -1.16 -13.87
CA ALA A 40 -6.42 -1.36 -13.79
C ALA A 40 -6.09 -2.85 -13.75
N PHE A 41 -5.03 -3.25 -14.45
CA PHE A 41 -4.56 -4.62 -14.57
C PHE A 41 -3.09 -4.68 -14.15
N LYS A 42 -2.80 -5.33 -13.03
CA LYS A 42 -1.42 -5.72 -12.65
C LYS A 42 -1.13 -7.03 -13.35
N VAL A 43 -0.22 -7.02 -14.32
CA VAL A 43 0.08 -8.16 -15.21
C VAL A 43 1.53 -8.58 -15.04
N ALA A 44 1.77 -9.84 -14.75
CA ALA A 44 3.09 -10.47 -14.82
C ALA A 44 3.10 -11.50 -15.96
N THR A 45 4.13 -11.48 -16.79
CA THR A 45 4.24 -12.36 -17.96
C THR A 45 5.26 -13.46 -17.72
N GLU A 46 4.94 -14.67 -18.20
CA GLU A 46 5.87 -15.80 -18.17
C GLU A 46 7.10 -15.44 -19.00
N PRO A 47 8.32 -15.52 -18.42
CA PRO A 47 9.59 -15.28 -19.10
C PRO A 47 9.78 -16.13 -20.37
N GLN A 48 10.70 -15.73 -21.25
CA GLN A 48 10.98 -16.53 -22.44
C GLN A 48 11.76 -17.81 -22.04
N PRO A 49 11.57 -18.93 -22.77
CA PRO A 49 12.14 -20.24 -22.38
C PRO A 49 13.67 -20.30 -22.34
N ASP A 50 14.34 -19.38 -23.01
CA ASP A 50 15.80 -19.26 -23.06
C ASP A 50 16.41 -18.66 -21.79
N ASP A 51 15.59 -18.08 -20.90
CA ASP A 51 16.05 -17.50 -19.64
C ASP A 51 15.90 -18.50 -18.48
N SER A 52 16.94 -19.29 -18.26
CA SER A 52 16.97 -20.33 -17.22
C SER A 52 16.76 -19.81 -15.79
N THR A 53 17.09 -18.54 -15.52
CA THR A 53 16.89 -17.91 -14.20
C THR A 53 15.42 -17.53 -13.96
N ALA A 54 14.65 -17.44 -15.03
CA ALA A 54 13.36 -16.78 -15.00
C ALA A 54 12.21 -17.69 -14.54
N ASN A 55 12.40 -19.02 -14.56
CA ASN A 55 11.43 -19.96 -13.98
C ASN A 55 11.22 -19.75 -12.47
N GLY A 56 12.26 -19.37 -11.74
CA GLY A 56 12.16 -19.02 -10.32
C GLY A 56 11.34 -17.75 -10.11
N VAL A 57 11.69 -16.70 -10.84
CA VAL A 57 11.02 -15.39 -10.80
C VAL A 57 9.53 -15.51 -11.15
N TRP A 58 9.20 -16.33 -12.16
CA TRP A 58 7.81 -16.56 -12.57
C TRP A 58 6.98 -17.22 -11.47
N ARG A 59 7.54 -18.23 -10.79
CA ARG A 59 6.86 -18.90 -9.68
C ARG A 59 6.58 -17.93 -8.54
N VAL A 60 7.56 -17.12 -8.17
CA VAL A 60 7.42 -16.10 -7.12
C VAL A 60 6.34 -15.09 -7.50
N ALA A 61 6.33 -14.59 -8.75
CA ALA A 61 5.29 -13.67 -9.21
C ALA A 61 3.88 -14.28 -9.14
N CYS A 62 3.72 -15.56 -9.46
CA CYS A 62 2.43 -16.25 -9.32
C CYS A 62 2.00 -16.39 -7.85
N GLU A 63 2.94 -16.73 -6.95
CA GLU A 63 2.67 -16.83 -5.51
C GLU A 63 2.25 -15.48 -4.94
N GLU A 64 2.93 -14.39 -5.29
CA GLU A 64 2.60 -13.03 -4.86
C GLU A 64 1.23 -12.57 -5.35
N MET A 65 0.91 -12.79 -6.63
CA MET A 65 -0.40 -12.46 -7.20
C MET A 65 -1.52 -13.26 -6.52
N THR A 66 -1.27 -14.52 -6.19
CA THR A 66 -2.23 -15.36 -5.45
C THR A 66 -2.49 -14.78 -4.06
N VAL A 67 -1.43 -14.46 -3.32
CA VAL A 67 -1.56 -13.86 -1.97
C VAL A 67 -2.30 -12.53 -2.04
N GLU A 68 -1.95 -11.65 -2.97
CA GLU A 68 -2.61 -10.35 -3.13
C GLU A 68 -4.11 -10.49 -3.41
N VAL A 69 -4.51 -11.41 -4.29
CA VAL A 69 -5.93 -11.70 -4.56
C VAL A 69 -6.64 -12.25 -3.33
N GLU A 70 -6.03 -13.20 -2.62
CA GLU A 70 -6.60 -13.73 -1.37
C GLU A 70 -6.81 -12.60 -0.34
N ARG A 71 -5.85 -11.67 -0.22
CA ARG A 71 -5.95 -10.54 0.71
C ARG A 71 -7.05 -9.57 0.31
N MET A 72 -7.05 -9.13 -0.95
CA MET A 72 -8.07 -8.20 -1.45
C MET A 72 -9.47 -8.79 -1.31
N ALA A 73 -9.66 -10.07 -1.64
CA ALA A 73 -10.95 -10.75 -1.51
C ALA A 73 -11.40 -10.84 -0.04
N THR A 74 -10.49 -11.18 0.87
CA THR A 74 -10.78 -11.27 2.32
C THR A 74 -11.22 -9.91 2.88
N ILE A 75 -10.46 -8.85 2.58
CA ILE A 75 -10.76 -7.48 3.01
C ILE A 75 -12.11 -7.03 2.46
N GLN A 76 -12.34 -7.27 1.17
CA GLN A 76 -13.59 -6.88 0.52
C GLN A 76 -14.78 -7.60 1.16
N ALA A 77 -14.68 -8.92 1.41
CA ALA A 77 -15.72 -9.68 2.09
C ALA A 77 -15.98 -9.15 3.52
N MET A 78 -14.93 -8.95 4.32
CA MET A 78 -15.03 -8.42 5.68
C MET A 78 -15.72 -7.04 5.72
N ARG A 79 -15.41 -6.16 4.77
CA ARG A 79 -15.99 -4.81 4.70
C ARG A 79 -17.40 -4.79 4.13
N GLU A 80 -17.72 -5.65 3.17
CA GLU A 80 -19.09 -5.83 2.66
C GLU A 80 -20.01 -6.38 3.76
N GLU A 81 -19.53 -7.31 4.60
CA GLU A 81 -20.26 -7.84 5.76
C GLU A 81 -20.50 -6.77 6.83
N ARG A 82 -19.47 -6.00 7.20
CA ARG A 82 -19.55 -5.01 8.29
C ARG A 82 -20.50 -3.85 7.98
N ASN A 83 -20.47 -3.34 6.74
CA ASN A 83 -21.10 -2.07 6.42
C ASN A 83 -22.51 -2.21 5.79
N GLY A 84 -22.92 -3.41 5.39
CA GLY A 84 -24.07 -3.60 4.50
C GLY A 84 -23.85 -2.92 3.13
N GLN A 85 -24.52 -3.40 2.08
CA GLN A 85 -24.47 -2.94 0.67
C GLN A 85 -23.29 -2.02 0.25
N ARG A 86 -22.37 -2.54 -0.58
CA ARG A 86 -21.42 -1.79 -1.45
C ARG A 86 -20.70 -0.57 -0.83
N ALA A 87 -20.60 -0.44 0.49
CA ALA A 87 -19.81 0.61 1.11
C ALA A 87 -18.37 0.56 0.58
N SER A 88 -17.76 1.73 0.33
CA SER A 88 -16.45 1.82 -0.31
C SER A 88 -15.41 0.97 0.43
N VAL A 89 -14.70 0.09 -0.29
CA VAL A 89 -13.64 -0.81 0.23
C VAL A 89 -12.37 -0.04 0.65
N ARG A 90 -12.50 1.24 1.01
CA ARG A 90 -11.39 2.04 1.56
C ARG A 90 -10.90 1.37 2.85
N PRO A 91 -9.59 1.28 3.12
CA PRO A 91 -8.51 1.95 2.39
C PRO A 91 -7.89 1.16 1.22
N PHE A 92 -8.52 0.10 0.72
CA PHE A 92 -7.94 -0.78 -0.30
C PHE A 92 -8.64 -0.67 -1.65
N LEU A 93 -7.95 -1.08 -2.71
CA LEU A 93 -8.55 -1.17 -4.04
C LEU A 93 -9.54 -2.34 -4.10
N ARG A 94 -10.64 -2.13 -4.82
CA ARG A 94 -11.59 -3.21 -5.10
C ARG A 94 -10.99 -4.22 -6.07
N LEU A 95 -11.19 -5.51 -5.78
CA LEU A 95 -10.89 -6.61 -6.69
C LEU A 95 -12.11 -6.89 -7.58
N PHE A 96 -11.90 -7.01 -8.89
CA PHE A 96 -12.96 -7.40 -9.83
C PHE A 96 -12.80 -8.83 -10.33
N SER A 97 -11.58 -9.19 -10.73
CA SER A 97 -11.25 -10.50 -11.31
C SER A 97 -9.75 -10.74 -11.19
N ALA A 98 -9.32 -11.98 -11.36
CA ALA A 98 -7.91 -12.32 -11.44
C ALA A 98 -7.70 -13.65 -12.18
N ALA A 99 -6.50 -13.84 -12.72
CA ALA A 99 -5.96 -15.13 -13.11
C ALA A 99 -4.56 -15.23 -12.49
N THR A 100 -4.42 -16.01 -11.43
CA THR A 100 -3.19 -16.04 -10.60
C THR A 100 -2.37 -17.30 -10.80
N ARG A 101 -2.89 -18.25 -11.58
CA ARG A 101 -2.21 -19.51 -11.88
C ARG A 101 -1.82 -19.58 -13.36
N PRO A 102 -0.66 -20.16 -13.69
CA PRO A 102 -0.23 -20.29 -15.08
C PRO A 102 -1.22 -21.07 -15.95
N ASP A 103 -1.95 -22.04 -15.38
CA ASP A 103 -2.91 -22.90 -16.05
C ASP A 103 -4.28 -22.26 -16.26
N ASP A 104 -4.53 -21.06 -15.73
CA ASP A 104 -5.76 -20.30 -15.99
C ASP A 104 -5.92 -19.90 -17.47
N GLY A 105 -4.84 -20.00 -18.27
CA GLY A 105 -4.88 -19.77 -19.71
C GLY A 105 -4.89 -18.31 -20.13
N ALA A 106 -4.69 -17.37 -19.20
CA ALA A 106 -4.55 -15.96 -19.52
C ALA A 106 -3.27 -15.69 -20.33
N THR A 107 -3.38 -14.84 -21.36
CA THR A 107 -2.23 -14.42 -22.16
C THR A 107 -2.15 -12.91 -22.33
N TYR A 108 -0.94 -12.39 -22.43
CA TYR A 108 -0.67 -10.98 -22.64
C TYR A 108 0.23 -10.82 -23.86
N GLN A 109 -0.15 -9.86 -24.70
CA GLN A 109 0.51 -9.54 -25.95
C GLN A 109 0.93 -8.07 -25.90
N GLU A 110 2.23 -7.79 -25.87
CA GLU A 110 2.75 -6.41 -25.75
C GLU A 110 2.39 -5.55 -26.97
N SER A 111 2.27 -6.18 -28.14
CA SER A 111 1.80 -5.55 -29.37
C SER A 111 1.25 -6.61 -30.34
N PRO A 112 0.32 -6.29 -31.25
CA PRO A 112 -0.23 -7.23 -32.23
C PRO A 112 0.83 -7.96 -33.05
N SER A 113 1.99 -7.33 -33.27
CA SER A 113 3.15 -7.91 -33.97
C SER A 113 3.97 -8.91 -33.14
N LYS A 114 3.83 -8.93 -31.80
CA LYS A 114 4.53 -9.87 -30.92
C LYS A 114 3.64 -11.08 -30.59
N PRO A 115 4.21 -12.28 -30.39
CA PRO A 115 3.40 -13.42 -29.98
C PRO A 115 2.81 -13.21 -28.57
N PRO A 116 1.58 -13.69 -28.31
CA PRO A 116 1.02 -13.69 -26.97
C PRO A 116 1.85 -14.59 -26.04
N ARG A 117 2.05 -14.13 -24.80
CA ARG A 117 2.76 -14.86 -23.75
C ARG A 117 1.80 -15.23 -22.64
N ARG A 118 1.99 -16.37 -21.99
CA ARG A 118 1.23 -16.70 -20.78
C ARG A 118 1.47 -15.63 -19.72
N CYS A 119 0.43 -15.33 -18.95
CA CYS A 119 0.49 -14.30 -17.93
C CYS A 119 -0.43 -14.63 -16.76
N VAL A 120 -0.20 -13.95 -15.65
CA VAL A 120 -1.11 -13.85 -14.51
C VAL A 120 -1.48 -12.38 -14.36
N TYR A 121 -2.70 -12.11 -13.92
CA TYR A 121 -3.16 -10.75 -13.71
C TYR A 121 -4.12 -10.60 -12.55
N ILE A 122 -4.20 -9.37 -12.04
CA ILE A 122 -5.23 -8.89 -11.11
C ILE A 122 -5.94 -7.71 -11.75
N GLU A 123 -7.26 -7.79 -11.89
CA GLU A 123 -8.14 -6.71 -12.34
C GLU A 123 -8.70 -5.97 -11.11
N MET A 124 -8.40 -4.68 -11.00
CA MET A 124 -8.68 -3.87 -9.82
C MET A 124 -9.27 -2.49 -10.15
N GLN A 125 -9.80 -1.81 -9.13
CA GLN A 125 -10.23 -0.42 -9.21
C GLN A 125 -9.06 0.48 -9.67
N PRO A 126 -9.24 1.28 -10.73
CA PRO A 126 -8.23 2.26 -11.09
C PRO A 126 -8.24 3.40 -10.07
N LEU A 127 -7.05 3.84 -9.66
CA LEU A 127 -6.91 5.04 -8.82
C LEU A 127 -7.26 6.31 -9.60
N ASN A 128 -6.77 6.42 -10.83
CA ASN A 128 -7.01 7.56 -11.72
C ASN A 128 -7.57 7.06 -13.05
N GLY A 129 -8.50 7.81 -13.65
CA GLY A 129 -9.00 7.55 -14.99
C GLY A 129 -8.03 8.02 -16.08
N PRO A 130 -8.25 7.63 -17.34
CA PRO A 130 -7.42 8.08 -18.46
C PRO A 130 -7.55 9.58 -18.71
N ASP A 131 -8.73 10.15 -18.40
CA ASP A 131 -9.01 11.58 -18.53
C ASP A 131 -8.63 12.37 -17.29
N THR A 132 -8.11 11.71 -16.24
CA THR A 132 -7.61 12.40 -15.06
C THR A 132 -6.20 12.90 -15.37
N PRO A 133 -5.96 14.23 -15.45
CA PRO A 133 -4.62 14.75 -15.64
C PRO A 133 -3.63 14.14 -14.64
N ALA A 134 -2.40 13.84 -15.05
CA ALA A 134 -1.34 13.34 -14.14
C ALA A 134 -1.00 14.34 -13.00
N THR A 135 -1.60 15.52 -13.01
CA THR A 135 -1.50 16.58 -12.01
C THR A 135 -2.64 16.61 -11.00
N THR A 136 -3.70 15.83 -11.21
CA THR A 136 -4.93 15.83 -10.39
C THR A 136 -5.34 14.40 -10.08
N GLY A 137 -5.94 14.15 -8.91
CA GLY A 137 -6.36 12.80 -8.49
C GLY A 137 -5.44 12.17 -7.45
N TYR A 138 -5.34 10.84 -7.45
CA TYR A 138 -4.51 10.08 -6.50
C TYR A 138 -3.05 10.05 -6.92
N ILE A 139 -2.17 10.31 -5.97
CA ILE A 139 -0.71 10.33 -6.17
C ILE A 139 -0.04 9.61 -5.00
N SER A 140 1.04 8.88 -5.25
CA SER A 140 1.82 8.30 -4.15
C SER A 140 2.42 9.40 -3.28
N LEU A 141 2.66 9.14 -2.00
CA LEU A 141 3.37 10.08 -1.13
C LEU A 141 4.75 10.45 -1.71
N HIS A 142 5.46 9.51 -2.31
CA HIS A 142 6.72 9.74 -3.02
C HIS A 142 6.56 10.84 -4.07
N ASP A 143 5.58 10.68 -4.96
CA ASP A 143 5.40 11.58 -6.09
C ASP A 143 4.85 12.94 -5.64
N LEU A 144 4.04 12.98 -4.58
CA LEU A 144 3.64 14.23 -3.95
C LEU A 144 4.87 14.98 -3.42
N ILE A 145 5.70 14.33 -2.59
CA ILE A 145 6.82 14.97 -1.90
C ILE A 145 7.92 15.39 -2.88
N PHE A 146 8.33 14.50 -3.78
CA PHE A 146 9.52 14.71 -4.62
C PHE A 146 9.22 15.14 -6.05
N LYS A 147 8.16 14.63 -6.68
CA LYS A 147 7.84 15.02 -8.07
C LYS A 147 6.97 16.27 -8.16
N LYS A 148 6.06 16.47 -7.21
CA LYS A 148 5.25 17.70 -7.10
C LYS A 148 5.89 18.76 -6.21
N GLY A 149 7.01 18.44 -5.56
CA GLY A 149 7.79 19.38 -4.77
C GLY A 149 7.13 19.81 -3.47
N TYR A 150 6.41 18.90 -2.80
CA TYR A 150 5.83 19.15 -1.47
C TYR A 150 6.82 18.90 -0.32
N ASN A 151 8.11 18.81 -0.58
CA ASN A 151 9.11 18.85 0.47
C ASN A 151 9.37 20.31 0.92
N LEU A 152 9.72 20.52 2.19
CA LEU A 152 9.80 21.87 2.76
C LEU A 152 10.82 22.79 2.06
N PRO A 153 12.02 22.31 1.68
CA PRO A 153 12.97 23.10 0.90
C PRO A 153 12.41 23.59 -0.42
N GLU A 154 11.77 22.71 -1.19
CA GLU A 154 11.23 23.04 -2.50
C GLU A 154 9.99 23.93 -2.44
N ILE A 155 9.10 23.72 -1.45
CA ILE A 155 7.97 24.62 -1.18
C ILE A 155 8.50 26.04 -0.93
N THR A 156 9.49 26.17 -0.06
CA THR A 156 10.07 27.47 0.35
C THR A 156 10.76 28.15 -0.82
N ALA A 157 11.62 27.42 -1.55
CA ALA A 157 12.37 27.96 -2.68
C ALA A 157 11.47 28.40 -3.85
N LYS A 158 10.45 27.60 -4.22
CA LYS A 158 9.56 27.90 -5.35
C LYS A 158 8.56 29.01 -5.09
N HIS A 159 8.24 29.26 -3.82
CA HIS A 159 7.19 30.19 -3.41
C HIS A 159 7.73 31.29 -2.48
N LYS A 160 9.03 31.58 -2.56
CA LYS A 160 9.69 32.64 -1.80
C LYS A 160 8.96 33.97 -1.99
N GLY A 161 8.74 34.69 -0.89
CA GLY A 161 7.97 35.94 -0.89
C GLY A 161 6.45 35.76 -0.99
N ASN A 162 5.94 34.53 -1.01
CA ASN A 162 4.51 34.25 -0.98
C ASN A 162 4.12 33.33 0.21
N PRO A 163 4.01 33.91 1.42
CA PRO A 163 3.76 33.14 2.64
C PRO A 163 2.42 32.39 2.64
N GLU A 164 1.42 32.86 1.90
CA GLU A 164 0.11 32.20 1.80
C GLU A 164 0.18 30.91 0.98
N ILE A 165 0.88 30.93 -0.16
CA ILE A 165 1.11 29.70 -0.94
C ILE A 165 1.97 28.71 -0.14
N ILE A 166 3.01 29.18 0.55
CA ILE A 166 3.84 28.34 1.42
C ILE A 166 2.97 27.69 2.50
N LEU A 167 2.18 28.48 3.25
CA LEU A 167 1.27 27.99 4.28
C LEU A 167 0.35 26.90 3.74
N ARG A 168 -0.37 27.17 2.64
CA ARG A 168 -1.26 26.19 2.01
C ARG A 168 -0.55 24.89 1.62
N ARG A 169 0.64 24.97 1.02
CA ARG A 169 1.40 23.76 0.59
C ARG A 169 1.88 22.94 1.78
N VAL A 170 2.33 23.59 2.86
CA VAL A 170 2.76 22.92 4.10
C VAL A 170 1.57 22.26 4.78
N THR A 171 0.41 22.91 4.82
CA THR A 171 -0.83 22.30 5.33
C THR A 171 -1.21 21.05 4.54
N ARG A 172 -1.12 21.09 3.21
CA ARG A 172 -1.38 19.91 2.36
C ARG A 172 -0.40 18.77 2.63
N LEU A 173 0.88 19.06 2.81
CA LEU A 173 1.88 18.05 3.19
C LEU A 173 1.52 17.40 4.54
N ALA A 174 1.28 18.22 5.56
CA ALA A 174 0.92 17.74 6.90
C ALA A 174 -0.36 16.88 6.87
N ARG A 175 -1.36 17.31 6.11
CA ARG A 175 -2.62 16.57 5.90
C ARG A 175 -2.40 15.25 5.15
N ALA A 176 -1.51 15.22 4.16
CA ALA A 176 -1.17 13.98 3.47
C ALA A 176 -0.49 12.96 4.42
N LEU A 177 0.43 13.42 5.28
CA LEU A 177 1.07 12.58 6.30
C LEU A 177 0.06 12.09 7.35
N GLN A 178 -0.83 12.97 7.82
CA GLN A 178 -1.94 12.61 8.71
C GLN A 178 -2.83 11.52 8.07
N TRP A 179 -3.24 11.71 6.82
CA TRP A 179 -4.09 10.77 6.11
C TRP A 179 -3.42 9.42 5.89
N ALA A 180 -2.11 9.42 5.63
CA ALA A 180 -1.31 8.20 5.56
C ALA A 180 -1.29 7.46 6.90
N ALA A 181 -1.01 8.16 8.01
CA ALA A 181 -1.04 7.57 9.35
C ALA A 181 -2.41 6.97 9.68
N ALA A 182 -3.48 7.74 9.47
CA ALA A 182 -4.86 7.30 9.69
C ALA A 182 -5.22 6.07 8.86
N THR A 183 -4.77 6.03 7.61
CA THR A 183 -5.05 4.93 6.68
C THR A 183 -4.32 3.65 7.06
N LEU A 184 -3.03 3.73 7.41
CA LEU A 184 -2.25 2.60 7.90
C LEU A 184 -2.79 2.08 9.24
N LYS A 185 -3.22 3.00 10.12
CA LYS A 185 -3.85 2.65 11.39
C LYS A 185 -5.16 1.89 11.17
N ARG A 186 -6.03 2.36 10.28
CA ARG A 186 -7.28 1.64 9.95
C ARG A 186 -7.01 0.26 9.37
N ALA A 187 -6.07 0.13 8.43
CA ALA A 187 -5.68 -1.18 7.92
C ALA A 187 -5.26 -2.13 9.05
N LEU A 188 -4.52 -1.62 10.04
CA LEU A 188 -4.06 -2.39 11.17
C LEU A 188 -5.17 -2.74 12.17
N GLU A 189 -5.93 -1.75 12.63
CA GLU A 189 -6.91 -1.88 13.71
C GLU A 189 -8.26 -2.44 13.22
N GLU A 190 -8.71 -2.06 12.02
CA GLU A 190 -10.01 -2.44 11.48
C GLU A 190 -9.96 -3.69 10.61
N ASP A 191 -8.87 -3.88 9.84
CA ASP A 191 -8.73 -4.98 8.89
C ASP A 191 -7.74 -6.07 9.34
N GLY A 192 -7.02 -5.84 10.45
CA GLY A 192 -6.05 -6.79 10.98
C GLY A 192 -4.84 -6.97 10.07
N LEU A 193 -4.42 -5.90 9.39
CA LEU A 193 -3.33 -5.92 8.41
C LEU A 193 -2.19 -5.00 8.81
N VAL A 194 -1.00 -5.58 8.97
CA VAL A 194 0.23 -4.80 9.04
C VAL A 194 0.73 -4.61 7.60
N CYS A 195 1.02 -3.37 7.21
CA CYS A 195 1.43 -2.98 5.86
C CYS A 195 2.90 -2.51 5.83
N PRO A 196 3.87 -3.40 6.14
CA PRO A 196 5.27 -3.04 6.43
C PRO A 196 6.02 -2.45 5.23
N ASP A 197 5.57 -2.72 4.01
CA ASP A 197 6.14 -2.17 2.78
C ASP A 197 5.49 -0.84 2.33
N HIS A 198 4.52 -0.33 3.11
CA HIS A 198 3.59 0.71 2.67
C HIS A 198 3.88 2.06 3.32
N GLY A 199 5.10 2.54 3.10
CA GLY A 199 5.47 3.93 3.38
C GLY A 199 5.23 4.83 2.17
N LEU A 200 6.34 5.31 1.61
CA LEU A 200 6.35 6.38 0.62
C LEU A 200 5.69 6.02 -0.73
N ASN A 201 5.82 4.77 -1.20
CA ASN A 201 5.44 4.39 -2.56
C ASN A 201 4.04 3.78 -2.70
N ASN A 202 3.57 3.08 -1.67
CA ASN A 202 2.34 2.28 -1.76
C ASN A 202 1.13 2.92 -1.05
N VAL A 203 1.29 4.15 -0.54
CA VAL A 203 0.21 4.98 0.00
C VAL A 203 -0.12 6.10 -0.98
N PHE A 204 -1.35 6.10 -1.48
CA PHE A 204 -1.84 7.03 -2.49
C PHE A 204 -2.87 7.98 -1.88
N VAL A 205 -2.60 9.28 -1.94
CA VAL A 205 -3.48 10.32 -1.40
C VAL A 205 -4.20 11.04 -2.54
N ASN A 206 -5.49 11.35 -2.35
CA ASN A 206 -6.21 12.20 -3.29
C ASN A 206 -5.73 13.64 -3.16
N SER A 207 -4.86 14.06 -4.06
CA SER A 207 -4.22 15.36 -4.02
C SER A 207 -5.21 16.53 -4.08
N VAL A 208 -6.33 16.38 -4.79
CA VAL A 208 -7.35 17.44 -4.93
C VAL A 208 -8.13 17.59 -3.62
N ALA A 209 -8.46 16.47 -2.98
CA ALA A 209 -9.19 16.45 -1.73
C ALA A 209 -8.41 17.08 -0.55
N LEU A 210 -7.07 17.12 -0.63
CA LEU A 210 -6.23 17.72 0.41
C LEU A 210 -6.56 19.19 0.69
N ASP A 211 -7.16 19.95 -0.24
CA ASP A 211 -7.53 21.35 0.02
C ASP A 211 -9.00 21.51 0.46
N CYS A 212 -9.85 20.53 0.18
CA CYS A 212 -11.30 20.71 0.20
C CYS A 212 -12.00 19.90 1.29
N THR A 213 -11.33 18.94 1.92
CA THR A 213 -11.96 18.08 2.92
C THR A 213 -11.02 17.69 4.03
N ASN A 214 -11.59 17.47 5.21
CA ASN A 214 -10.91 16.85 6.34
C ASN A 214 -11.06 15.32 6.34
N ARG A 215 -11.94 14.78 5.48
CA ARG A 215 -12.17 13.33 5.40
C ARG A 215 -10.99 12.67 4.69
N THR A 216 -10.38 11.70 5.34
CA THR A 216 -9.31 10.86 4.78
C THR A 216 -9.72 10.28 3.43
N ASP A 217 -8.96 10.62 2.40
CA ASP A 217 -9.13 10.07 1.06
C ASP A 217 -7.80 9.51 0.54
N THR A 218 -7.54 8.26 0.91
CA THR A 218 -6.26 7.60 0.73
C THR A 218 -6.45 6.11 0.50
N PHE A 219 -5.58 5.53 -0.32
CA PHE A 219 -5.55 4.11 -0.64
C PHE A 219 -4.18 3.49 -0.37
N ILE A 220 -4.21 2.22 0.01
CA ILE A 220 -3.06 1.33 0.11
C ILE A 220 -3.11 0.36 -1.09
N ILE A 221 -1.98 0.20 -1.78
CA ILE A 221 -1.82 -0.74 -2.90
C ILE A 221 -0.74 -1.77 -2.61
N ASP A 222 -0.65 -2.84 -3.42
CA ASP A 222 0.38 -3.90 -3.31
C ASP A 222 0.24 -4.80 -2.07
N LEU A 223 -0.92 -5.45 -1.96
CA LEU A 223 -1.27 -6.22 -0.76
C LEU A 223 -0.55 -7.56 -0.62
N ALA A 224 0.26 -7.95 -1.63
CA ALA A 224 1.13 -9.12 -1.54
C ALA A 224 2.08 -9.03 -0.33
N ASN A 225 2.49 -7.83 0.04
CA ASN A 225 3.45 -7.55 1.11
C ASN A 225 2.81 -7.23 2.47
N THR A 226 1.53 -7.60 2.66
CA THR A 226 0.81 -7.38 3.93
C THR A 226 0.83 -8.60 4.82
N LEU A 227 0.76 -8.37 6.13
CA LEU A 227 0.79 -9.39 7.16
C LEU A 227 -0.51 -9.38 7.95
N HIS A 228 -0.95 -10.54 8.41
CA HIS A 228 -2.17 -10.64 9.23
C HIS A 228 -1.86 -10.61 10.72
N THR A 229 -2.68 -9.89 11.48
CA THR A 229 -2.63 -9.88 12.95
C THR A 229 -3.38 -11.04 13.59
N SER A 230 -3.83 -12.01 12.79
CA SER A 230 -4.46 -13.23 13.30
C SER A 230 -3.54 -13.95 14.28
N PRO A 231 -4.09 -14.63 15.31
CA PRO A 231 -3.29 -15.46 16.18
C PRO A 231 -2.43 -16.42 15.36
N PRO A 232 -1.14 -16.57 15.70
CA PRO A 232 -0.27 -17.53 15.05
C PRO A 232 -0.87 -18.93 15.07
N GLY A 233 -0.74 -19.64 13.95
CA GLY A 233 -1.17 -21.02 13.81
C GLY A 233 -0.27 -22.02 14.55
N PRO A 234 -0.57 -23.32 14.42
CA PRO A 234 0.11 -24.39 15.15
C PRO A 234 1.63 -24.44 14.93
N SER A 235 2.13 -23.89 13.82
CA SER A 235 3.57 -23.89 13.53
C SER A 235 4.37 -22.97 14.47
N MET A 236 3.68 -22.06 15.15
CA MET A 236 4.25 -21.12 16.11
C MET A 236 3.83 -21.40 17.56
N CYS A 237 3.03 -22.44 17.82
CA CYS A 237 2.70 -22.86 19.18
C CYS A 237 3.88 -23.59 19.82
N SER A 238 4.18 -23.27 21.08
CA SER A 238 5.09 -24.02 21.94
C SER A 238 4.62 -25.46 22.16
N ASP A 239 5.48 -26.32 22.72
CA ASP A 239 5.14 -27.74 22.99
C ASP A 239 4.03 -27.91 24.02
N ASP A 240 3.86 -26.94 24.92
CA ASP A 240 2.76 -26.87 25.88
C ASP A 240 1.47 -26.28 25.27
N GLY A 241 1.46 -25.99 23.97
CA GLY A 241 0.35 -25.39 23.25
C GLY A 241 0.23 -23.88 23.46
N THR A 242 1.14 -23.24 24.19
CA THR A 242 1.11 -21.78 24.36
C THR A 242 1.47 -21.07 23.05
N ILE A 243 0.72 -20.00 22.75
CA ILE A 243 0.98 -19.15 21.59
C ILE A 243 1.74 -17.92 22.08
N PRO A 244 2.86 -17.54 21.46
CA PRO A 244 3.54 -16.30 21.80
C PRO A 244 2.56 -15.14 21.68
N SER A 245 2.64 -14.20 22.61
CA SER A 245 1.83 -12.99 22.61
C SER A 245 2.73 -11.78 22.42
N PRO A 246 2.35 -10.79 21.59
CA PRO A 246 3.10 -9.55 21.53
C PRO A 246 2.93 -8.79 22.86
N PRO A 247 3.92 -7.95 23.23
CA PRO A 247 3.80 -7.08 24.39
C PRO A 247 2.52 -6.22 24.31
N PRO A 248 1.82 -5.94 25.43
CA PRO A 248 0.52 -5.27 25.40
C PRO A 248 0.50 -3.92 24.67
N SER A 249 1.54 -3.10 24.85
CA SER A 249 1.71 -1.79 24.20
C SER A 249 1.99 -1.86 22.68
N HIS A 250 2.16 -3.07 22.15
CA HIS A 250 2.47 -3.31 20.74
C HIS A 250 1.30 -3.96 19.98
N ARG A 251 0.14 -4.15 20.63
CA ARG A 251 -1.05 -4.71 19.98
C ARG A 251 -1.82 -3.63 19.20
N PRO A 252 -2.44 -3.99 18.06
CA PRO A 252 -2.36 -5.28 17.36
C PRO A 252 -1.03 -5.49 16.62
N ALA A 253 -0.62 -6.75 16.45
CA ALA A 253 0.66 -7.13 15.83
C ALA A 253 0.53 -8.42 14.99
N ALA A 254 1.39 -8.56 13.98
CA ALA A 254 1.51 -9.77 13.17
C ALA A 254 2.81 -10.52 13.50
N LEU A 255 2.75 -11.83 13.71
CA LEU A 255 3.95 -12.65 13.90
C LEU A 255 4.43 -13.18 12.56
N ILE A 256 5.70 -12.93 12.22
CA ILE A 256 6.34 -13.50 11.04
C ILE A 256 7.31 -14.59 11.48
N PRO A 257 7.11 -15.85 11.06
CA PRO A 257 8.10 -16.91 11.28
C PRO A 257 9.43 -16.64 10.54
N THR A 258 10.57 -16.97 11.15
CA THR A 258 11.89 -16.85 10.49
C THR A 258 12.17 -18.02 9.55
N LYS A 259 11.51 -19.16 9.76
CA LYS A 259 11.58 -20.31 8.84
C LYS A 259 10.63 -20.15 7.65
N ARG A 260 11.14 -20.40 6.44
CA ARG A 260 10.35 -20.39 5.20
C ARG A 260 9.15 -21.34 5.24
N ALA A 261 9.33 -22.55 5.78
CA ALA A 261 8.25 -23.53 5.87
C ALA A 261 7.11 -23.04 6.79
N ALA A 262 7.45 -22.48 7.96
CA ALA A 262 6.48 -21.90 8.88
C ALA A 262 5.81 -20.66 8.26
N ARG A 263 6.55 -19.77 7.58
CA ARG A 263 5.94 -18.64 6.85
C ARG A 263 4.90 -19.06 5.84
N LYS A 264 5.19 -20.11 5.07
CA LYS A 264 4.24 -20.66 4.09
C LYS A 264 3.01 -21.25 4.78
N ALA A 265 3.19 -21.94 5.91
CA ALA A 265 2.09 -22.48 6.71
C ALA A 265 1.21 -21.38 7.30
N GLU A 266 1.82 -20.32 7.84
CA GLU A 266 1.14 -19.14 8.42
C GLU A 266 0.63 -18.14 7.37
N LYS A 267 0.97 -18.35 6.09
CA LYS A 267 0.73 -17.39 4.99
C LYS A 267 1.29 -15.99 5.26
N GLN A 268 2.39 -15.89 6.00
CA GLN A 268 3.08 -14.63 6.31
C GLN A 268 4.34 -14.54 5.43
N LEU A 269 4.21 -14.05 4.21
CA LEU A 269 5.28 -14.00 3.20
C LEU A 269 5.66 -12.55 2.86
N PRO A 270 6.14 -11.75 3.83
CA PRO A 270 6.49 -10.38 3.52
C PRO A 270 7.70 -10.31 2.59
N THR A 271 7.63 -9.40 1.62
CA THR A 271 8.82 -8.78 1.05
C THR A 271 8.88 -7.34 1.53
N PHE A 272 10.07 -6.84 1.83
CA PHE A 272 10.24 -5.45 2.23
C PHE A 272 11.21 -4.77 1.27
N ILE A 273 10.86 -3.56 0.87
CA ILE A 273 11.84 -2.63 0.32
C ILE A 273 12.88 -2.34 1.40
N LYS A 274 14.16 -2.49 1.06
CA LYS A 274 15.25 -2.20 2.01
C LYS A 274 15.35 -0.71 2.32
N PHE A 275 14.97 0.09 1.34
CA PHE A 275 14.94 1.53 1.43
C PHE A 275 13.72 1.95 2.28
N HIS A 276 13.96 2.62 3.42
CA HIS A 276 12.97 2.91 4.48
C HIS A 276 12.53 1.75 5.37
N ALA A 277 13.11 0.54 5.22
CA ALA A 277 12.83 -0.53 6.16
C ALA A 277 13.33 -0.18 7.56
N ALA A 278 12.49 -0.44 8.56
CA ALA A 278 12.87 -0.40 9.95
C ALA A 278 13.97 -1.42 10.27
N PRO A 279 14.81 -1.18 11.30
CA PRO A 279 15.89 -2.09 11.68
C PRO A 279 15.43 -3.53 11.88
N GLU A 280 14.25 -3.73 12.48
CA GLU A 280 13.66 -5.04 12.69
C GLU A 280 13.29 -5.77 11.38
N GLN A 281 12.79 -5.04 10.38
CA GLN A 281 12.49 -5.59 9.05
C GLN A 281 13.76 -6.14 8.41
N LEU A 282 14.87 -5.39 8.51
CA LEU A 282 16.15 -5.82 7.96
C LEU A 282 16.80 -6.95 8.75
N ALA A 283 16.72 -6.93 10.08
CA ALA A 283 17.19 -8.02 10.91
C ALA A 283 16.51 -9.35 10.54
N PHE A 284 15.20 -9.29 10.28
CA PHE A 284 14.43 -10.42 9.76
C PHE A 284 14.85 -10.87 8.36
N LEU A 285 15.07 -9.94 7.43
CA LEU A 285 15.53 -10.29 6.07
C LEU A 285 16.91 -10.95 6.10
N VAL A 286 17.85 -10.43 6.89
CA VAL A 286 19.19 -11.02 7.08
C VAL A 286 19.07 -12.44 7.62
N GLN A 287 18.21 -12.66 8.62
CA GLN A 287 18.00 -14.01 9.15
C GLN A 287 17.42 -14.96 8.08
N THR A 288 16.49 -14.48 7.27
CA THR A 288 15.91 -15.27 6.17
C THR A 288 16.97 -15.68 5.15
N LEU A 289 17.85 -14.76 4.77
CA LEU A 289 18.97 -15.05 3.85
C LEU A 289 19.95 -16.06 4.42
N LYS A 290 20.26 -15.99 5.72
CA LYS A 290 21.20 -16.91 6.37
C LYS A 290 20.72 -18.35 6.34
N GLU A 291 19.42 -18.55 6.50
CA GLU A 291 18.88 -19.89 6.69
C GLU A 291 18.55 -20.61 5.39
N ASN A 292 18.04 -19.88 4.38
CA ASN A 292 17.62 -20.46 3.11
C ASN A 292 17.77 -19.43 1.99
N PRO A 293 19.01 -19.05 1.61
CA PRO A 293 19.20 -18.11 0.52
C PRO A 293 18.70 -18.76 -0.78
N THR A 294 17.68 -18.19 -1.41
CA THR A 294 17.46 -18.48 -2.83
C THR A 294 18.42 -17.62 -3.65
N GLY A 295 18.81 -18.08 -4.85
CA GLY A 295 19.64 -17.27 -5.74
C GLY A 295 19.01 -15.90 -6.03
N GLN A 296 17.68 -15.84 -6.08
CA GLN A 296 16.93 -14.60 -6.20
C GLN A 296 17.04 -13.73 -4.93
N ASP A 297 16.89 -14.30 -3.73
CA ASP A 297 17.04 -13.54 -2.49
C ASP A 297 18.45 -12.95 -2.39
N VAL A 298 19.48 -13.71 -2.75
CA VAL A 298 20.87 -13.24 -2.79
C VAL A 298 21.04 -12.12 -3.80
N GLN A 299 20.60 -12.31 -5.05
CA GLN A 299 20.69 -11.29 -6.10
C GLN A 299 19.94 -10.01 -5.72
N GLU A 300 18.73 -10.14 -5.20
CA GLU A 300 17.94 -9.02 -4.72
C GLU A 300 18.67 -8.33 -3.59
N TRP A 301 19.29 -9.06 -2.65
CA TRP A 301 19.99 -8.48 -1.52
C TRP A 301 21.24 -7.70 -1.87
N GLY A 302 22.07 -8.26 -2.74
CA GLY A 302 23.35 -7.69 -3.12
C GLY A 302 24.19 -8.57 -4.04
N GLY A 303 23.67 -9.70 -4.52
CA GLY A 303 24.41 -10.64 -5.36
C GLY A 303 25.80 -10.93 -4.79
N ASP A 304 26.79 -10.87 -5.65
CA ASP A 304 28.21 -11.07 -5.31
C ASP A 304 28.73 -10.02 -4.31
N ALA A 305 28.10 -8.84 -4.21
CA ALA A 305 28.52 -7.80 -3.26
C ALA A 305 28.33 -8.25 -1.80
N ILE A 306 27.34 -9.11 -1.52
CA ILE A 306 27.16 -9.68 -0.17
C ILE A 306 28.26 -10.70 0.15
N GLU A 307 28.84 -11.34 -0.86
CA GLU A 307 29.89 -12.36 -0.67
C GLU A 307 31.28 -11.73 -0.42
N ARG A 308 31.42 -10.40 -0.52
CA ARG A 308 32.67 -9.71 -0.22
C ARG A 308 33.07 -9.92 1.25
N PRO A 309 34.29 -10.40 1.53
CA PRO A 309 34.79 -10.59 2.89
C PRO A 309 34.62 -9.32 3.74
N GLY A 310 34.13 -9.48 4.99
CA GLY A 310 33.92 -8.40 5.95
C GLY A 310 32.58 -7.64 5.83
N MET A 311 31.99 -7.52 4.63
CA MET A 311 30.73 -6.79 4.44
C MET A 311 29.56 -7.58 5.03
N TRP A 312 29.44 -8.87 4.68
CA TRP A 312 28.44 -9.75 5.27
C TRP A 312 28.64 -9.95 6.77
N GLU A 313 29.88 -10.05 7.24
CA GLU A 313 30.19 -10.15 8.67
C GLU A 313 29.67 -8.93 9.43
N SER A 314 29.85 -7.73 8.87
CA SER A 314 29.33 -6.49 9.45
C SER A 314 27.80 -6.47 9.50
N ILE A 315 27.14 -6.79 8.38
CA ILE A 315 25.66 -6.87 8.31
C ILE A 315 25.13 -7.90 9.31
N ASN A 316 25.78 -9.05 9.37
CA ASN A 316 25.42 -10.13 10.26
C ASN A 316 25.61 -9.73 11.73
N GLY A 317 26.71 -9.06 12.07
CA GLY A 317 26.96 -8.49 13.40
C GLY A 317 25.84 -7.55 13.82
N LEU A 318 25.57 -6.52 13.01
CA LEU A 318 24.51 -5.54 13.27
C LEU A 318 23.12 -6.20 13.36
N SER A 319 22.84 -7.19 12.50
CA SER A 319 21.59 -7.96 12.56
C SER A 319 21.46 -8.77 13.86
N ASN A 320 22.55 -9.37 14.35
CA ASN A 320 22.54 -10.11 15.61
C ASN A 320 22.32 -9.18 16.81
N GLU A 321 22.93 -7.98 16.80
CA GLU A 321 22.70 -6.94 17.81
C GLU A 321 21.23 -6.49 17.82
N ALA A 322 20.69 -6.14 16.66
CA ALA A 322 19.28 -5.77 16.53
C ALA A 322 18.34 -6.90 17.02
N ARG A 323 18.62 -8.16 16.67
CA ARG A 323 17.84 -9.32 17.16
C ARG A 323 17.94 -9.49 18.67
N ALA A 324 19.12 -9.30 19.25
CA ALA A 324 19.29 -9.38 20.70
C ALA A 324 18.44 -8.32 21.41
N GLU A 325 18.44 -7.08 20.91
CA GLU A 325 17.60 -6.00 21.43
C GLU A 325 16.09 -6.30 21.27
N LEU A 326 15.68 -6.85 20.12
CA LEU A 326 14.29 -7.24 19.88
C LEU A 326 13.84 -8.39 20.79
N ARG A 327 14.74 -9.34 21.11
CA ARG A 327 14.45 -10.39 22.09
C ARG A 327 14.25 -9.81 23.49
N GLN A 328 15.10 -8.86 23.90
CA GLN A 328 14.95 -8.17 25.19
C GLN A 328 13.61 -7.43 25.29
N GLN A 329 13.12 -6.88 24.18
CA GLN A 329 11.81 -6.21 24.10
C GLN A 329 10.63 -7.18 23.93
N GLY A 330 10.86 -8.49 23.85
CA GLY A 330 9.80 -9.49 23.60
C GLY A 330 9.18 -9.41 22.20
N LEU A 331 9.86 -8.78 21.25
CA LEU A 331 9.42 -8.63 19.86
C LEU A 331 10.02 -9.69 18.93
N TRP A 332 11.12 -10.30 19.34
CA TRP A 332 11.67 -11.51 18.71
C TRP A 332 11.48 -12.68 19.67
N VAL A 333 10.76 -13.71 19.25
CA VAL A 333 10.22 -14.76 20.13
C VAL A 333 10.45 -16.16 19.55
N GLY A 334 10.36 -17.16 20.42
CA GLY A 334 10.53 -18.56 20.05
C GLY A 334 11.97 -18.93 19.70
N GLU A 335 12.16 -20.22 19.38
CA GLU A 335 13.46 -20.79 19.04
C GLU A 335 13.33 -21.80 17.89
N GLY A 336 14.45 -22.05 17.20
CA GLY A 336 14.52 -23.09 16.18
C GLY A 336 13.48 -22.90 15.08
N SER A 337 12.60 -23.90 14.88
CA SER A 337 11.55 -23.85 13.87
C SER A 337 10.39 -22.89 14.16
N ARG A 338 10.26 -22.48 15.42
CA ARG A 338 9.19 -21.61 15.95
C ARG A 338 9.68 -20.18 16.21
N GLU A 339 10.90 -19.87 15.81
CA GLU A 339 11.42 -18.52 15.92
C GLU A 339 10.61 -17.58 15.00
N GLY A 340 10.24 -16.42 15.52
CA GLY A 340 9.47 -15.42 14.79
C GLY A 340 9.65 -14.02 15.34
N MET A 341 9.17 -13.04 14.58
CA MET A 341 9.26 -11.63 14.91
C MET A 341 7.90 -10.94 14.80
N TRP A 342 7.54 -10.18 15.83
CA TRP A 342 6.34 -9.35 15.86
C TRP A 342 6.54 -8.06 15.07
N MET A 343 5.67 -7.83 14.09
CA MET A 343 5.52 -6.55 13.40
C MET A 343 4.33 -5.79 13.96
N THR A 344 4.54 -4.51 14.25
CA THR A 344 3.61 -3.73 15.09
C THR A 344 3.31 -2.37 14.46
N SER A 345 2.41 -1.60 15.07
CA SER A 345 2.15 -0.21 14.67
C SER A 345 3.42 0.66 14.70
N HIS A 346 4.35 0.38 15.61
CA HIS A 346 5.62 1.10 15.76
C HIS A 346 6.58 0.89 14.58
N THR A 347 6.52 -0.28 13.94
CA THR A 347 7.27 -0.55 12.70
C THR A 347 6.73 0.28 11.55
N LEU A 348 5.41 0.39 11.42
CA LEU A 348 4.77 1.23 10.41
C LEU A 348 5.01 2.71 10.65
N ALA A 349 5.00 3.12 11.92
CA ALA A 349 5.31 4.47 12.35
C ALA A 349 6.74 4.86 11.96
N PHE A 350 7.72 3.97 12.11
CA PHE A 350 9.09 4.19 11.63
C PHE A 350 9.14 4.53 10.13
N ASN A 351 8.43 3.76 9.30
CA ASN A 351 8.44 3.96 7.84
C ASN A 351 7.82 5.30 7.44
N LEU A 352 6.75 5.70 8.14
CA LEU A 352 6.14 7.02 7.96
C LEU A 352 7.01 8.15 8.55
N GLY A 353 7.72 7.90 9.65
CA GLY A 353 8.71 8.79 10.22
C GLY A 353 9.85 9.09 9.25
N CYS A 354 10.38 8.05 8.58
CA CYS A 354 11.34 8.20 7.49
C CYS A 354 10.78 9.08 6.38
N THR A 355 9.52 8.87 5.99
CA THR A 355 8.82 9.67 4.98
C THR A 355 8.71 11.14 5.38
N ALA A 356 8.27 11.42 6.61
CA ALA A 356 8.18 12.77 7.15
C ALA A 356 9.55 13.45 7.23
N HIS A 357 10.56 12.75 7.75
CA HIS A 357 11.93 13.25 7.82
C HIS A 357 12.48 13.63 6.44
N ASN A 358 12.27 12.80 5.42
CA ASN A 358 12.72 13.09 4.06
C ASN A 358 11.96 14.28 3.43
N ALA A 359 10.67 14.44 3.75
CA ALA A 359 9.89 15.60 3.31
C ALA A 359 10.38 16.91 3.94
N ILE A 360 10.79 16.87 5.22
CA ILE A 360 11.40 18.02 5.90
C ILE A 360 12.79 18.31 5.31
N ARG A 361 13.58 17.26 5.06
CA ARG A 361 14.96 17.35 4.55
C ARG A 361 15.06 17.80 3.08
N GLY A 362 14.06 17.50 2.25
CA GLY A 362 14.07 17.77 0.81
C GLY A 362 14.85 16.77 -0.04
N GLU A 363 15.23 15.64 0.55
CA GLU A 363 15.90 14.52 -0.09
C GLU A 363 15.79 13.28 0.80
N LEU A 364 16.12 12.12 0.24
CA LEU A 364 16.17 10.87 0.97
C LEU A 364 17.36 10.87 1.95
N TYR A 365 17.15 10.51 3.23
CA TYR A 365 18.20 10.51 4.26
C TYR A 365 19.40 9.64 3.90
N SER A 366 19.17 8.58 3.11
CA SER A 366 20.23 7.67 2.70
C SER A 366 21.15 8.31 1.66
N THR A 367 20.67 9.25 0.84
CA THR A 367 21.46 9.86 -0.25
C THR A 367 22.81 10.40 0.23
N PRO A 368 22.90 11.29 1.24
CA PRO A 368 24.19 11.81 1.72
C PRO A 368 25.06 10.74 2.39
N LEU A 369 24.46 9.72 3.01
CA LEU A 369 25.20 8.64 3.68
C LEU A 369 25.83 7.69 2.66
N LEU A 370 25.05 7.34 1.64
CA LEU A 370 25.47 6.53 0.52
C LEU A 370 26.49 7.27 -0.34
N ALA A 371 26.33 8.57 -0.59
CA ALA A 371 27.31 9.33 -1.37
C ALA A 371 28.73 9.31 -0.77
N LYS A 372 28.86 9.13 0.56
CA LYS A 372 30.15 9.04 1.26
C LYS A 372 30.75 7.62 1.23
N ARG A 373 29.93 6.59 1.01
CA ARG A 373 30.33 5.17 1.16
C ARG A 373 30.25 4.38 -0.14
N CYS A 374 29.37 4.76 -1.05
CA CYS A 374 29.16 4.09 -2.32
C CYS A 374 30.28 4.44 -3.30
N PRO A 375 30.68 3.48 -4.15
CA PRO A 375 31.45 3.80 -5.33
C PRO A 375 30.72 4.82 -6.21
N LYS A 376 31.44 5.49 -7.11
CA LYS A 376 30.79 6.37 -8.08
C LYS A 376 29.90 5.52 -9.01
N PRO A 377 28.70 5.99 -9.37
CA PRO A 377 27.87 5.28 -10.33
C PRO A 377 28.64 5.12 -11.66
N PRO A 378 28.49 3.99 -12.37
CA PRO A 378 29.16 3.79 -13.64
C PRO A 378 28.77 4.89 -14.63
N GLN A 379 29.72 5.34 -15.44
CA GLN A 379 29.46 6.38 -16.42
C GLN A 379 28.68 5.80 -17.60
N LYS A 380 27.59 6.48 -17.97
CA LYS A 380 26.79 6.06 -19.13
C LYS A 380 27.66 6.07 -20.39
N PRO A 381 27.68 4.99 -21.18
CA PRO A 381 28.47 4.95 -22.39
C PRO A 381 27.97 5.99 -23.40
N PRO A 382 28.84 6.48 -24.30
CA PRO A 382 28.46 7.46 -25.31
C PRO A 382 27.37 6.89 -26.24
N LYS A 383 26.60 7.77 -26.91
CA LYS A 383 25.44 7.36 -27.74
C LYS A 383 25.82 6.38 -28.87
N ASN A 384 27.07 6.42 -29.33
CA ASN A 384 27.63 5.57 -30.38
C ASN A 384 28.41 4.36 -29.83
N ALA A 385 28.25 4.03 -28.55
CA ALA A 385 28.88 2.86 -27.96
C ALA A 385 28.40 1.56 -28.60
N THR A 386 29.31 0.60 -28.67
CA THR A 386 29.08 -0.77 -29.12
C THR A 386 28.12 -1.51 -28.19
N GLU A 387 27.47 -2.57 -28.67
CA GLU A 387 26.59 -3.42 -27.83
C GLU A 387 27.36 -4.06 -26.66
N ALA A 388 28.65 -4.35 -26.85
CA ALA A 388 29.52 -4.85 -25.78
C ALA A 388 29.71 -3.82 -24.66
N GLU A 389 29.96 -2.54 -25.01
CA GLU A 389 30.07 -1.46 -24.02
C GLU A 389 28.75 -1.18 -23.30
N LYS A 390 27.61 -1.27 -24.01
CA LYS A 390 26.28 -1.17 -23.37
C LYS A 390 26.05 -2.32 -22.39
N THR A 391 26.37 -3.54 -22.80
CA THR A 391 26.26 -4.73 -21.95
C THR A 391 27.16 -4.62 -20.72
N ALA A 392 28.41 -4.19 -20.90
CA ALA A 392 29.34 -3.97 -19.79
C ALA A 392 28.84 -2.87 -18.83
N TYR A 393 28.29 -1.78 -19.36
CA TYR A 393 27.65 -0.74 -18.55
C TYR A 393 26.46 -1.29 -17.76
N ASP A 394 25.59 -2.09 -18.37
CA ASP A 394 24.43 -2.67 -17.69
C ASP A 394 24.86 -3.63 -16.56
N GLN A 395 25.90 -4.46 -16.79
CA GLN A 395 26.51 -5.30 -15.75
C GLN A 395 27.12 -4.48 -14.61
N GLN A 396 27.85 -3.40 -14.93
CA GLN A 396 28.40 -2.48 -13.93
C GLN A 396 27.29 -1.77 -13.14
N LEU A 397 26.20 -1.40 -13.81
CA LEU A 397 25.05 -0.74 -13.19
C LEU A 397 24.30 -1.70 -12.26
N GLU A 398 24.18 -2.97 -12.63
CA GLU A 398 23.62 -4.01 -11.77
C GLU A 398 24.50 -4.24 -10.53
N ALA A 399 25.81 -4.42 -10.71
CA ALA A 399 26.76 -4.58 -9.60
C ALA A 399 26.77 -3.34 -8.67
N PHE A 400 26.67 -2.14 -9.24
CA PHE A 400 26.51 -0.90 -8.48
C PHE A 400 25.22 -0.90 -7.65
N GLY A 401 24.10 -1.29 -8.26
CA GLY A 401 22.80 -1.39 -7.57
C GLY A 401 22.82 -2.40 -6.41
N GLN A 402 23.47 -3.55 -6.63
CA GLN A 402 23.72 -4.57 -5.61
C GLN A 402 24.53 -4.03 -4.42
N GLU A 403 25.59 -3.28 -4.67
CA GLU A 403 26.40 -2.67 -3.61
C GLU A 403 25.64 -1.57 -2.85
N VAL A 404 24.90 -0.72 -3.56
CA VAL A 404 24.01 0.29 -2.95
C VAL A 404 22.99 -0.36 -2.02
N ASN A 405 22.40 -1.48 -2.45
CA ASN A 405 21.44 -2.24 -1.67
C ASN A 405 22.02 -2.76 -0.35
N VAL A 406 23.25 -3.27 -0.38
CA VAL A 406 23.95 -3.74 0.82
C VAL A 406 24.26 -2.57 1.75
N LEU A 407 24.77 -1.46 1.22
CA LEU A 407 25.07 -0.26 2.00
C LEU A 407 23.82 0.35 2.63
N GLN A 408 22.68 0.32 1.94
CA GLN A 408 21.38 0.71 2.50
C GLN A 408 20.99 -0.16 3.68
N ALA A 409 21.15 -1.49 3.57
CA ALA A 409 20.88 -2.40 4.67
C ALA A 409 21.77 -2.12 5.88
N MET A 410 23.07 -1.87 5.67
CA MET A 410 23.99 -1.49 6.75
C MET A 410 23.59 -0.17 7.43
N VAL A 411 23.23 0.85 6.64
CA VAL A 411 22.77 2.16 7.15
C VAL A 411 21.53 2.00 8.02
N SER A 412 20.57 1.19 7.59
CA SER A 412 19.33 1.02 8.34
C SER A 412 19.46 0.04 9.52
N LEU A 413 20.41 -0.91 9.51
CA LEU A 413 20.72 -1.75 10.67
C LEU A 413 21.50 -0.97 11.76
N ASP A 414 22.45 -0.12 11.37
CA ASP A 414 23.19 0.80 12.25
C ASP A 414 22.38 2.10 12.50
N TRP A 415 21.08 1.94 12.77
CA TRP A 415 20.14 3.07 12.77
C TRP A 415 20.46 4.10 13.84
N ASP A 416 20.93 3.68 15.01
CA ASP A 416 21.25 4.58 16.12
C ASP A 416 22.34 5.60 15.74
N ARG A 417 23.42 5.11 15.10
CA ARG A 417 24.48 5.97 14.57
C ARG A 417 23.96 6.83 13.43
N VAL A 418 23.17 6.25 12.53
CA VAL A 418 22.62 6.97 11.37
C VAL A 418 21.69 8.09 11.79
N ARG A 419 20.76 7.83 12.71
CA ARG A 419 19.87 8.82 13.33
C ARG A 419 20.67 10.00 13.88
N ARG A 420 21.70 9.75 14.71
CA ARG A 420 22.57 10.82 15.23
C ARG A 420 23.29 11.62 14.15
N ALA A 421 23.63 10.97 13.03
CA ALA A 421 24.29 11.63 11.90
C ALA A 421 23.35 12.49 11.05
N ILE A 422 22.07 12.10 10.93
CA ILE A 422 21.11 12.78 10.04
C ILE A 422 20.13 13.72 10.74
N MET A 423 20.00 13.65 12.07
CA MET A 423 19.12 14.53 12.84
C MET A 423 19.74 14.95 14.19
N ASP A 424 19.32 16.10 14.71
CA ASP A 424 19.61 16.55 16.07
C ASP A 424 18.63 15.96 17.10
N GLN A 425 18.73 16.39 18.36
CA GLN A 425 17.93 15.85 19.47
C GLN A 425 16.45 16.22 19.33
N GLU A 426 16.16 17.31 18.63
CA GLU A 426 14.82 17.81 18.34
C GLU A 426 14.22 17.18 17.06
N GLY A 427 14.98 16.31 16.38
CA GLY A 427 14.58 15.63 15.15
C GLY A 427 14.81 16.42 13.87
N HIS A 428 15.40 17.60 13.96
CA HIS A 428 15.64 18.44 12.80
C HIS A 428 16.78 17.86 11.93
N PRO A 429 16.62 17.84 10.59
CA PRO A 429 17.62 17.24 9.70
C PRO A 429 18.97 17.96 9.71
N LYS A 430 20.06 17.23 9.94
CA LYS A 430 21.44 17.71 9.83
C LYS A 430 21.94 17.69 8.39
N GLY A 431 22.44 18.82 7.89
CA GLY A 431 22.96 18.93 6.53
C GLY A 431 21.90 18.66 5.46
N GLY A 432 20.61 18.90 5.76
CA GLY A 432 19.54 18.91 4.78
C GLY A 432 19.62 20.14 3.89
N LYS A 433 18.75 20.21 2.87
CA LYS A 433 18.65 21.43 2.06
C LYS A 433 18.04 22.54 2.91
N PRO A 434 18.48 23.81 2.75
CA PRO A 434 17.80 24.94 3.38
C PRO A 434 16.32 24.95 2.98
N GLY A 435 15.43 25.10 3.95
CA GLY A 435 14.00 25.10 3.73
C GLY A 435 13.26 26.01 4.68
N LEU A 436 12.11 25.54 5.14
CA LEU A 436 11.14 26.37 5.83
C LEU A 436 11.62 26.85 7.21
N LYS A 437 12.54 26.13 7.85
CA LYS A 437 13.12 26.53 9.14
C LYS A 437 14.02 27.75 8.98
N GLU A 438 14.82 27.78 7.92
CA GLU A 438 15.77 28.84 7.62
C GLU A 438 15.06 30.11 7.13
N ALA A 439 13.82 29.98 6.62
CA ALA A 439 12.99 31.09 6.19
C ALA A 439 12.02 31.60 7.28
N LYS A 440 12.09 31.10 8.52
CA LYS A 440 11.13 31.46 9.60
C LYS A 440 11.13 32.94 9.97
N ASP A 441 12.23 33.63 9.72
CA ASP A 441 12.40 35.06 10.03
C ASP A 441 11.98 35.95 8.84
N GLU A 442 11.55 35.36 7.72
CA GLU A 442 10.96 36.12 6.61
C GLU A 442 9.55 36.62 6.99
N PRO A 443 9.17 37.86 6.60
CA PRO A 443 7.85 38.41 6.90
C PRO A 443 6.70 37.51 6.43
N GLY A 444 5.76 37.22 7.34
CA GLY A 444 4.61 36.36 7.10
C GLY A 444 4.88 34.85 7.27
N LEU A 445 6.10 34.45 7.63
CA LEU A 445 6.49 33.07 7.93
C LEU A 445 6.78 32.84 9.43
N GLU A 446 6.33 33.70 10.32
CA GLU A 446 6.55 33.60 11.77
C GLU A 446 6.00 32.28 12.35
N TRP A 447 4.97 31.75 11.71
CA TRP A 447 4.35 30.47 12.07
C TRP A 447 5.22 29.25 11.72
N ALA A 448 6.18 29.39 10.81
CA ALA A 448 6.98 28.31 10.23
C ALA A 448 7.81 27.58 11.28
N GLY A 449 8.38 28.30 12.24
CA GLY A 449 9.22 27.73 13.28
C GLY A 449 8.50 26.65 14.09
N GLU A 450 7.28 26.95 14.55
CA GLU A 450 6.47 26.01 15.34
C GLU A 450 5.96 24.84 14.50
N ALA A 451 5.53 25.09 13.24
CA ALA A 451 5.11 24.02 12.35
C ALA A 451 6.23 23.01 12.07
N VAL A 452 7.43 23.51 11.76
CA VAL A 452 8.61 22.67 11.53
C VAL A 452 9.02 21.95 12.80
N ARG A 453 8.99 22.61 13.96
CA ARG A 453 9.30 21.97 15.25
C ARG A 453 8.39 20.78 15.53
N ARG A 454 7.07 20.91 15.30
CA ARG A 454 6.11 19.82 15.48
C ARG A 454 6.32 18.66 14.49
N LEU A 455 6.58 18.97 13.22
CA LEU A 455 6.92 17.96 12.21
C LEU A 455 8.22 17.22 12.55
N ASN A 456 9.25 17.93 13.00
CA ASN A 456 10.51 17.33 13.47
C ASN A 456 10.27 16.43 14.67
N HIS A 457 9.46 16.87 15.64
CA HIS A 457 9.14 16.10 16.83
C HIS A 457 8.42 14.78 16.47
N ALA A 458 7.43 14.83 15.58
CA ALA A 458 6.74 13.63 15.09
C ALA A 458 7.72 12.66 14.41
N ALA A 459 8.60 13.18 13.55
CA ALA A 459 9.62 12.37 12.88
C ALA A 459 10.65 11.78 13.87
N GLU A 460 11.13 12.56 14.85
CA GLU A 460 12.04 12.12 15.91
C GLU A 460 11.45 10.93 16.67
N ARG A 461 10.22 11.10 17.18
CA ARG A 461 9.55 10.08 17.99
C ARG A 461 9.33 8.81 17.19
N ALA A 462 8.94 8.91 15.92
CA ALA A 462 8.79 7.75 15.04
C ALA A 462 10.10 6.99 14.79
N LEU A 463 11.23 7.72 14.81
CA LEU A 463 12.53 7.24 14.37
C LEU A 463 13.47 6.89 15.52
N ARG A 464 12.98 6.78 16.76
CA ARG A 464 13.81 6.33 17.89
C ARG A 464 14.34 4.92 17.66
N THR A 465 15.51 4.65 18.23
CA THR A 465 16.25 3.40 18.03
C THR A 465 15.43 2.21 18.52
N LYS A 466 15.04 2.22 19.81
CA LYS A 466 14.25 1.14 20.41
C LYS A 466 12.80 1.22 19.98
N ILE A 467 12.21 0.09 19.58
CA ILE A 467 10.82 0.05 19.12
C ILE A 467 9.86 0.48 20.23
N SER A 468 10.11 0.06 21.46
CA SER A 468 9.30 0.44 22.64
C SER A 468 9.30 1.94 22.95
N GLU A 469 10.27 2.70 22.43
CA GLU A 469 10.37 4.15 22.60
C GLU A 469 9.77 4.92 21.42
N ARG A 470 9.46 4.24 20.30
CA ARG A 470 8.88 4.85 19.11
C ARG A 470 7.44 5.28 19.35
N ALA A 471 7.01 6.28 18.60
CA ALA A 471 5.59 6.59 18.49
C ALA A 471 4.84 5.47 17.77
N SER A 472 3.63 5.18 18.22
CA SER A 472 2.64 4.38 17.49
C SER A 472 2.03 5.16 16.32
N LEU A 473 1.33 4.47 15.41
CA LEU A 473 0.57 5.14 14.34
C LEU A 473 -0.50 6.09 14.86
N SER A 474 -1.15 5.76 15.98
CA SER A 474 -2.17 6.62 16.59
C SER A 474 -1.59 7.91 17.13
N GLU A 475 -0.41 7.84 17.74
CA GLU A 475 0.31 9.05 18.19
C GLU A 475 0.75 9.89 16.99
N LEU A 476 1.31 9.29 15.93
CA LEU A 476 1.69 10.04 14.73
C LEU A 476 0.50 10.68 14.01
N GLU A 477 -0.63 9.99 13.92
CA GLU A 477 -1.87 10.56 13.39
C GLU A 477 -2.26 11.83 14.19
N GLY A 478 -2.20 11.76 15.53
CA GLY A 478 -2.49 12.88 16.42
C GLY A 478 -1.49 14.04 16.27
N GLU A 479 -0.20 13.75 16.21
CA GLU A 479 0.85 14.76 16.01
C GLU A 479 0.68 15.49 14.68
N PHE A 480 0.45 14.77 13.57
CA PHE A 480 0.20 15.38 12.26
C PHE A 480 -1.13 16.13 12.21
N ALA A 481 -2.17 15.62 12.85
CA ALA A 481 -3.43 16.34 13.00
C ALA A 481 -3.23 17.67 13.75
N GLY A 482 -2.45 17.68 14.82
CA GLY A 482 -2.09 18.90 15.56
C GLY A 482 -1.28 19.91 14.75
N VAL A 483 -0.45 19.45 13.80
CA VAL A 483 0.20 20.34 12.81
C VAL A 483 -0.83 20.96 11.87
N VAL A 484 -1.75 20.16 11.32
CA VAL A 484 -2.80 20.64 10.42
C VAL A 484 -3.70 21.66 11.13
N GLU A 485 -4.14 21.38 12.35
CA GLU A 485 -4.96 22.28 13.16
C GLU A 485 -4.25 23.61 13.40
N TYR A 486 -2.98 23.57 13.79
CA TYR A 486 -2.16 24.77 13.98
C TYR A 486 -2.09 25.62 12.70
N LEU A 487 -1.79 25.01 11.55
CA LEU A 487 -1.65 25.72 10.28
C LEU A 487 -2.98 26.30 9.78
N GLU A 488 -4.09 25.59 9.95
CA GLU A 488 -5.43 26.11 9.64
C GLU A 488 -5.83 27.25 10.58
N GLY A 489 -5.41 27.21 11.85
CA GLY A 489 -5.55 28.33 12.78
C GLY A 489 -4.82 29.58 12.31
N VAL A 490 -3.57 29.43 11.85
CA VAL A 490 -2.78 30.53 11.26
C VAL A 490 -3.48 31.11 10.02
N LYS A 491 -4.02 30.25 9.14
CA LYS A 491 -4.73 30.67 7.94
C LYS A 491 -5.98 31.51 8.28
N LYS A 492 -6.79 31.06 9.24
CA LYS A 492 -7.98 31.79 9.72
C LYS A 492 -7.61 33.14 10.34
N ALA A 493 -6.57 33.18 11.16
CA ALA A 493 -6.10 34.44 11.77
C ALA A 493 -5.66 35.47 10.70
N LYS A 494 -5.02 35.01 9.62
CA LYS A 494 -4.61 35.87 8.49
C LYS A 494 -5.76 36.34 7.61
N ALA A 495 -6.84 35.57 7.51
CA ALA A 495 -8.01 35.93 6.72
C ALA A 495 -8.84 37.09 7.32
N GLY A 496 -8.51 37.56 8.53
CA GLY A 496 -9.29 38.60 9.22
C GLY A 496 -10.59 38.07 9.83
N ASP A 497 -10.84 36.75 9.73
CA ASP A 497 -11.98 36.05 10.34
C ASP A 497 -11.82 35.88 11.85
N SER A 498 -11.24 36.88 12.52
CA SER A 498 -11.17 36.89 13.98
C SER A 498 -12.61 37.00 14.51
N PRO A 499 -13.13 36.01 15.25
CA PRO A 499 -14.29 36.28 16.09
C PRO A 499 -13.84 37.34 17.08
N ALA A 500 -14.56 38.46 17.10
CA ALA A 500 -14.40 39.46 18.14
C ALA A 500 -14.35 38.75 19.51
N ALA A 501 -13.26 38.99 20.25
CA ALA A 501 -13.01 38.58 21.63
C ALA A 501 -12.83 37.07 21.91
N ALA A 502 -11.57 36.63 21.94
CA ALA A 502 -11.13 35.60 22.88
C ALA A 502 -9.98 36.16 23.73
N ALA A 503 -10.13 35.98 25.04
CA ALA A 503 -9.38 36.54 26.15
C ALA A 503 -7.85 36.54 25.99
N SER A 504 -7.26 37.61 26.52
CA SER A 504 -5.84 37.78 26.81
C SER A 504 -5.20 36.49 27.35
N LEU A 505 -4.18 35.99 26.65
CA LEU A 505 -3.18 35.11 27.27
C LEU A 505 -2.49 35.90 28.39
N PRO A 506 -2.35 35.35 29.61
CA PRO A 506 -1.61 36.01 30.67
C PRO A 506 -0.13 36.07 30.27
N SER A 507 0.36 37.30 30.12
CA SER A 507 1.77 37.60 29.93
C SER A 507 2.55 37.20 31.19
N THR A 508 3.31 36.11 31.13
CA THR A 508 4.30 35.74 32.14
C THR A 508 5.55 36.61 31.93
N ALA A 509 5.46 37.86 32.34
CA ALA A 509 6.61 38.75 32.49
C ALA A 509 6.41 39.63 33.72
N ALA A 510 6.72 39.08 34.89
CA ALA A 510 6.98 39.86 36.09
C ALA A 510 8.14 39.20 36.83
N SER A 511 9.33 39.80 36.67
CA SER A 511 10.46 39.66 37.57
C SER A 511 10.09 40.21 38.95
N PRO A 512 10.58 39.64 40.05
CA PRO A 512 10.81 40.43 41.25
C PRO A 512 12.23 40.25 41.77
N GLU A 513 13.05 41.29 41.60
CA GLU A 513 14.06 41.64 42.59
C GLU A 513 13.39 42.45 43.70
N GLY A 514 13.64 42.12 44.96
CA GLY A 514 13.15 42.88 46.10
C GLY A 514 13.10 42.09 47.40
N ALA A 515 14.23 42.06 48.10
CA ALA A 515 14.42 41.45 49.41
C ALA A 515 13.44 41.94 50.48
N HIS A 516 13.01 41.05 51.38
CA HIS A 516 12.93 41.31 52.82
C HIS A 516 12.83 39.98 53.61
N CYS A 517 13.68 39.87 54.63
CA CYS A 517 13.71 38.80 55.64
C CYS A 517 12.43 38.77 56.49
N THR A 518 11.93 37.58 56.81
CA THR A 518 11.55 37.17 58.18
C THR A 518 11.33 35.64 58.27
N THR A 519 12.05 35.03 59.21
CA THR A 519 11.84 33.81 60.04
C THR A 519 10.77 32.75 59.68
N PRO A 520 11.08 31.44 59.84
CA PRO A 520 10.16 30.32 59.54
C PRO A 520 9.34 29.85 60.76
N PRO A 521 8.12 29.30 60.58
CA PRO A 521 7.49 28.45 61.58
C PRO A 521 7.71 26.95 61.32
N ALA A 522 7.71 26.20 62.42
CA ALA A 522 8.06 24.79 62.60
C ALA A 522 7.17 23.77 61.86
N PRO A 523 7.66 22.52 61.65
CA PRO A 523 6.91 21.45 61.00
C PRO A 523 5.89 20.77 61.94
N PRO A 524 4.73 20.30 61.44
CA PRO A 524 3.85 19.44 62.22
C PRO A 524 4.27 17.96 62.16
N PRO A 525 3.95 17.17 63.20
CA PRO A 525 4.50 15.83 63.44
C PRO A 525 3.76 14.71 62.69
N ALA A 526 4.46 13.58 62.62
CA ALA A 526 4.02 12.31 62.07
C ALA A 526 2.88 11.63 62.85
N SER A 527 2.19 10.76 62.12
CA SER A 527 1.61 9.48 62.56
C SER A 527 0.20 9.49 63.18
N ALA A 528 -0.74 8.84 62.48
CA ALA A 528 -1.62 7.82 63.07
C ALA A 528 -2.37 7.04 61.96
N SER A 529 -2.18 5.72 61.94
CA SER A 529 -3.04 4.76 61.24
C SER A 529 -4.46 4.73 61.84
N PRO A 530 -5.46 4.25 61.09
CA PRO A 530 -6.59 3.56 61.70
C PRO A 530 -6.81 2.14 61.15
N PRO A 531 -7.60 1.31 61.86
CA PRO A 531 -7.39 -0.13 61.95
C PRO A 531 -8.28 -0.97 61.03
N VAL A 532 -7.85 -2.22 60.87
CA VAL A 532 -8.60 -3.35 60.30
C VAL A 532 -9.62 -3.87 61.31
N ALA A 533 -10.88 -4.06 60.88
CA ALA A 533 -11.79 -5.08 61.44
C ALA A 533 -12.97 -5.42 60.50
N ASN A 534 -12.88 -6.61 59.90
CA ASN A 534 -13.88 -7.68 59.75
C ASN A 534 -15.39 -7.43 59.50
N ALA A 535 -15.84 -8.08 58.41
CA ALA A 535 -16.93 -9.09 58.31
C ALA A 535 -18.40 -8.70 57.99
N THR A 536 -18.76 -8.94 56.70
CA THR A 536 -19.89 -9.76 56.17
C THR A 536 -21.37 -9.27 56.32
N PRO A 537 -22.37 -9.87 55.62
CA PRO A 537 -22.95 -9.34 54.38
C PRO A 537 -24.45 -8.96 54.50
N SER A 538 -24.95 -8.09 53.62
CA SER A 538 -26.40 -8.02 53.39
C SER A 538 -26.75 -7.64 51.95
N GLN A 539 -27.65 -8.44 51.40
CA GLN A 539 -28.33 -8.30 50.12
C GLN A 539 -29.02 -6.93 49.98
N GLY A 540 -29.05 -6.38 48.77
CA GLY A 540 -29.77 -5.14 48.48
C GLY A 540 -29.80 -4.82 46.99
N ARG A 541 -30.87 -5.23 46.34
CA ARG A 541 -31.24 -5.05 44.93
C ARG A 541 -31.68 -3.61 44.65
N ALA A 542 -31.11 -2.95 43.64
CA ALA A 542 -31.68 -1.81 42.89
C ALA A 542 -30.89 -1.66 41.57
N VAL A 543 -31.38 -2.11 40.40
CA VAL A 543 -32.25 -1.38 39.47
C VAL A 543 -31.91 0.11 39.37
N ILE A 544 -31.08 0.48 38.39
CA ILE A 544 -31.02 1.83 37.84
C ILE A 544 -31.13 1.71 36.31
N SER A 545 -32.25 2.20 35.79
CA SER A 545 -32.47 2.49 34.37
C SER A 545 -31.61 3.68 33.93
N PRO A 546 -31.09 3.70 32.70
CA PRO A 546 -30.47 4.89 32.13
C PRO A 546 -31.54 5.81 31.52
N GLN A 547 -31.46 7.11 31.84
CA GLN A 547 -32.16 8.19 31.12
C GLN A 547 -31.35 8.65 29.90
N PRO A 548 -32.00 9.31 28.92
CA PRO A 548 -31.76 9.06 27.50
C PRO A 548 -30.83 10.07 26.82
N ALA A 549 -30.17 9.57 25.77
CA ALA A 549 -29.48 10.36 24.77
C ALA A 549 -30.47 11.27 24.01
N SER A 550 -30.15 12.55 23.96
CA SER A 550 -30.82 13.55 23.13
C SER A 550 -30.63 13.23 21.64
N ARG A 551 -31.74 12.92 20.97
CA ARG A 551 -31.88 12.86 19.52
C ARG A 551 -31.70 14.27 18.92
N GLY A 552 -30.60 14.49 18.21
CA GLY A 552 -30.48 15.52 17.19
C GLY A 552 -30.69 14.90 15.81
N SER A 553 -31.93 14.92 15.33
CA SER A 553 -32.29 14.56 13.96
C SER A 553 -31.95 15.74 13.05
N VAL A 554 -31.02 15.57 12.11
CA VAL A 554 -30.90 16.47 10.96
C VAL A 554 -30.98 15.63 9.69
N LEU A 555 -32.00 15.96 8.91
CA LEU A 555 -32.38 15.37 7.65
C LEU A 555 -31.26 15.51 6.62
N SER A 556 -31.12 14.47 5.81
CA SER A 556 -30.41 14.44 4.55
C SER A 556 -30.87 15.57 3.63
N PHE A 557 -29.93 16.38 3.15
CA PHE A 557 -30.15 17.29 2.02
C PHE A 557 -29.27 16.82 0.86
N GLU A 558 -29.89 16.12 -0.08
CA GLU A 558 -29.39 15.92 -1.44
C GLU A 558 -29.87 17.10 -2.31
N GLU A 559 -29.05 17.41 -3.33
CA GLU A 559 -29.36 18.22 -4.52
C GLU A 559 -29.58 19.75 -4.39
N ARG A 560 -28.53 20.51 -4.72
CA ARG A 560 -28.42 21.38 -5.93
C ARG A 560 -27.37 22.47 -5.72
N GLN A 561 -26.37 22.52 -6.60
CA GLN A 561 -25.94 23.76 -7.25
C GLN A 561 -24.99 23.47 -8.43
N GLU A 562 -25.54 23.61 -9.64
CA GLU A 562 -24.80 24.10 -10.80
C GLU A 562 -24.55 25.60 -10.60
N ALA A 563 -23.32 26.07 -10.86
CA ALA A 563 -23.06 27.27 -11.66
C ALA A 563 -21.56 27.59 -11.78
N ALA A 564 -21.18 27.87 -13.04
CA ALA A 564 -20.18 28.84 -13.48
C ALA A 564 -18.70 28.62 -13.11
N VAL A 565 -18.01 27.86 -13.96
CA VAL A 565 -16.58 28.07 -14.22
C VAL A 565 -16.46 29.18 -15.26
N THR A 566 -16.11 30.39 -14.82
CA THR A 566 -15.62 31.45 -15.69
C THR A 566 -14.18 31.16 -16.11
N HIS A 567 -13.97 31.13 -17.42
CA HIS A 567 -12.68 31.09 -18.08
C HIS A 567 -11.93 32.41 -17.81
N GLU A 568 -10.88 32.38 -17.00
CA GLU A 568 -9.84 33.43 -17.05
C GLU A 568 -8.68 32.93 -17.91
N ARG A 569 -8.70 33.39 -19.16
CA ARG A 569 -7.60 33.30 -20.11
C ARG A 569 -6.78 34.58 -19.94
N GLY A 570 -5.64 34.48 -19.28
CA GLY A 570 -4.64 35.55 -19.28
C GLY A 570 -3.91 35.58 -20.62
N GLU A 571 -4.12 36.64 -21.40
CA GLU A 571 -3.18 37.14 -22.39
C GLU A 571 -2.59 38.45 -21.87
N GLU A 572 -1.26 38.51 -21.83
CA GLU A 572 -0.44 39.72 -21.92
C GLU A 572 0.64 39.38 -22.97
N ASP A 573 1.10 40.24 -23.87
CA ASP A 573 0.71 41.57 -24.30
C ASP A 573 1.60 41.86 -25.54
N ARG A 574 1.06 42.52 -26.56
CA ARG A 574 1.81 43.42 -27.46
C ARG A 574 0.87 44.25 -28.35
N SER A 575 0.70 45.49 -27.89
CA SER A 575 0.75 46.74 -28.66
C SER A 575 -0.32 47.02 -29.74
N GLY A 576 -1.09 48.10 -29.54
CA GLY A 576 -1.70 48.87 -30.64
C GLY A 576 -2.96 49.65 -30.25
N ARG A 577 -2.83 50.97 -30.14
CA ARG A 577 -3.85 51.99 -29.79
C ARG A 577 -4.95 52.19 -30.89
N PRO A 578 -6.00 53.02 -30.68
CA PRO A 578 -7.41 52.62 -30.78
C PRO A 578 -8.20 53.34 -31.89
N LEU A 579 -9.46 52.95 -32.15
CA LEU A 579 -10.52 53.85 -32.63
C LEU A 579 -11.94 53.24 -32.55
N ASN A 580 -12.85 54.06 -32.01
CA ASN A 580 -14.30 54.24 -32.26
C ASN A 580 -15.39 53.20 -31.89
N THR A 581 -16.12 53.58 -30.82
CA THR A 581 -17.55 53.97 -30.72
C THR A 581 -18.71 53.17 -31.35
N GLN A 582 -19.81 53.12 -30.57
CA GLN A 582 -21.25 53.00 -30.91
C GLN A 582 -21.78 51.58 -31.24
N GLU A 583 -22.97 51.13 -30.82
CA GLU A 583 -24.06 51.59 -29.94
C GLU A 583 -25.10 50.44 -29.86
N GLN A 584 -26.12 50.58 -28.99
CA GLN A 584 -27.45 49.91 -28.99
C GLN A 584 -27.68 48.56 -28.26
N HIS A 585 -28.29 48.70 -27.07
CA HIS A 585 -29.33 47.85 -26.45
C HIS A 585 -30.67 47.89 -27.24
N PRO A 586 -31.78 47.24 -26.81
CA PRO A 586 -32.03 45.98 -26.07
C PRO A 586 -33.18 45.13 -26.71
N HIS A 587 -33.55 43.98 -26.13
CA HIS A 587 -34.94 43.67 -25.74
C HIS A 587 -35.07 42.34 -24.99
N ALA A 588 -35.84 42.39 -23.89
CA ALA A 588 -36.28 41.28 -23.05
C ALA A 588 -37.51 40.58 -23.64
N HIS A 589 -37.76 39.31 -23.27
CA HIS A 589 -39.10 38.78 -22.97
C HIS A 589 -39.01 37.39 -22.29
N THR A 590 -39.75 37.26 -21.19
CA THR A 590 -40.02 36.02 -20.44
C THR A 590 -41.49 35.63 -20.67
N PRO A 591 -41.84 34.33 -20.75
CA PRO A 591 -43.21 33.90 -20.48
C PRO A 591 -43.32 32.87 -19.33
N PRO A 592 -44.53 32.70 -18.75
CA PRO A 592 -44.74 32.07 -17.45
C PRO A 592 -45.10 30.57 -17.53
N ILE A 593 -44.86 29.87 -16.43
CA ILE A 593 -45.14 28.45 -16.19
C ILE A 593 -46.58 28.26 -15.66
N GLN A 594 -47.33 27.33 -16.26
CA GLN A 594 -48.58 26.79 -15.73
C GLN A 594 -48.32 25.52 -14.91
N GLN A 595 -48.94 25.46 -13.73
CA GLN A 595 -49.00 24.30 -12.84
C GLN A 595 -50.07 23.30 -13.32
N GLN A 596 -49.77 22.01 -13.25
CA GLN A 596 -50.77 20.95 -13.36
C GLN A 596 -50.54 19.93 -12.23
N GLU A 597 -51.54 19.81 -11.35
CA GLU A 597 -51.64 18.82 -10.28
C GLU A 597 -52.00 17.45 -10.86
N THR A 598 -51.38 16.37 -10.35
CA THR A 598 -51.98 15.03 -10.36
C THR A 598 -51.59 14.26 -9.10
N ALA A 599 -52.60 13.59 -8.54
CA ALA A 599 -52.64 12.95 -7.23
C ALA A 599 -51.82 11.65 -7.14
N THR A 600 -51.24 11.40 -5.97
CA THR A 600 -50.48 10.19 -5.63
C THR A 600 -51.36 9.22 -4.84
N ALA A 601 -51.52 7.99 -5.33
CA ALA A 601 -52.08 6.86 -4.59
C ALA A 601 -50.95 6.04 -3.94
N ALA A 602 -51.15 5.62 -2.69
CA ALA A 602 -50.17 4.89 -1.89
C ALA A 602 -50.05 3.40 -2.30
N PRO A 603 -48.85 2.79 -2.26
CA PRO A 603 -48.66 1.36 -2.50
C PRO A 603 -48.90 0.50 -1.23
N PRO A 604 -49.26 -0.79 -1.39
CA PRO A 604 -49.52 -1.71 -0.29
C PRO A 604 -48.22 -2.25 0.37
N PRO A 605 -48.30 -2.75 1.63
CA PRO A 605 -47.13 -3.23 2.37
C PRO A 605 -46.65 -4.61 1.88
N PRO A 606 -45.33 -4.92 2.05
CA PRO A 606 -44.73 -6.16 1.59
C PRO A 606 -45.08 -7.39 2.47
N PRO A 607 -45.03 -8.61 1.90
CA PRO A 607 -45.36 -9.85 2.61
C PRO A 607 -44.27 -10.28 3.59
N GLN A 608 -44.68 -10.80 4.75
CA GLN A 608 -43.79 -11.33 5.78
C GLN A 608 -43.22 -12.72 5.42
N PRO A 609 -41.96 -13.02 5.77
CA PRO A 609 -41.36 -14.33 5.56
C PRO A 609 -41.79 -15.38 6.61
N PRO A 610 -41.77 -16.68 6.27
CA PRO A 610 -42.26 -17.75 7.16
C PRO A 610 -41.30 -18.03 8.32
N ARG A 611 -41.91 -18.22 9.51
CA ARG A 611 -41.26 -18.68 10.76
C ARG A 611 -40.51 -20.00 10.55
N ARG A 612 -39.20 -20.01 10.82
CA ARG A 612 -38.41 -21.24 10.99
C ARG A 612 -38.51 -21.74 12.44
N LYS A 613 -38.67 -23.05 12.58
CA LYS A 613 -38.67 -23.80 13.85
C LYS A 613 -37.26 -23.97 14.38
N ASP A 614 -37.12 -23.80 15.68
CA ASP A 614 -35.94 -24.07 16.48
C ASP A 614 -35.61 -25.57 16.56
N THR A 615 -34.33 -25.90 16.43
CA THR A 615 -33.73 -27.06 17.09
C THR A 615 -32.26 -26.75 17.41
N SER A 616 -31.99 -26.44 18.69
CA SER A 616 -30.65 -26.53 19.31
C SER A 616 -30.22 -27.99 19.48
N PRO A 617 -28.90 -28.25 19.60
CA PRO A 617 -28.45 -28.76 20.89
C PRO A 617 -27.10 -28.18 21.35
N ALA A 618 -26.94 -28.12 22.67
CA ALA A 618 -25.70 -27.98 23.43
C ALA A 618 -25.71 -29.05 24.56
N PRO A 619 -24.68 -29.22 25.41
CA PRO A 619 -23.26 -28.83 25.34
C PRO A 619 -22.31 -30.00 25.69
N LEU A 620 -20.98 -29.78 25.62
CA LEU A 620 -20.01 -30.58 26.38
C LEU A 620 -18.96 -29.67 27.02
N ALA A 621 -18.86 -29.78 28.33
CA ALA A 621 -18.02 -29.01 29.24
C ALA A 621 -16.75 -29.79 29.60
N ALA A 622 -15.64 -29.07 29.81
CA ALA A 622 -14.54 -29.45 30.71
C ALA A 622 -13.71 -28.18 30.97
N ALA A 623 -13.84 -27.56 32.15
CA ALA A 623 -13.04 -27.80 33.35
C ALA A 623 -11.73 -26.98 33.37
N ILE A 624 -11.81 -25.85 34.07
CA ILE A 624 -10.71 -24.99 34.51
C ILE A 624 -10.15 -25.56 35.82
N PRO A 625 -8.82 -25.57 36.04
CA PRO A 625 -8.26 -25.42 37.36
C PRO A 625 -7.62 -24.03 37.52
N SER A 626 -8.13 -23.33 38.52
CA SER A 626 -7.51 -22.15 39.12
C SER A 626 -6.33 -22.60 39.98
N GLN A 627 -5.14 -22.01 39.78
CA GLN A 627 -4.12 -21.97 40.83
C GLN A 627 -3.50 -20.57 40.90
N ALA A 628 -3.68 -19.98 42.08
CA ALA A 628 -2.95 -18.82 42.56
C ALA A 628 -1.53 -19.24 42.94
N GLY A 629 -0.54 -18.45 42.50
CA GLY A 629 0.84 -18.56 42.93
C GLY A 629 1.41 -17.15 43.10
N ALA A 630 1.26 -16.61 44.32
CA ALA A 630 2.01 -15.44 44.76
C ALA A 630 3.45 -15.88 45.08
N VAL A 631 4.45 -15.26 44.46
CA VAL A 631 5.85 -15.32 44.93
C VAL A 631 6.42 -13.91 44.97
N ASN A 632 6.69 -13.47 46.20
CA ASN A 632 7.55 -12.34 46.56
C ASN A 632 9.02 -12.73 46.36
N SER A 633 9.84 -11.81 45.85
CA SER A 633 11.28 -11.61 46.17
C SER A 633 11.73 -10.31 45.47
N ARG A 634 11.82 -9.16 46.16
CA ARG A 634 12.94 -8.62 46.97
C ARG A 634 14.25 -8.35 46.19
N HIS A 635 14.52 -7.03 46.06
CA HIS A 635 15.79 -6.27 46.09
C HIS A 635 17.00 -6.69 45.25
N ALA A 636 17.50 -5.73 44.46
CA ALA A 636 18.77 -5.05 44.76
C ALA A 636 18.79 -3.64 44.13
N ASP A 637 18.83 -2.63 44.99
CA ASP A 637 19.36 -1.30 44.68
C ASP A 637 20.87 -1.43 44.44
N GLN A 638 21.39 -0.74 43.43
CA GLN A 638 22.75 -0.21 43.51
C GLN A 638 22.88 1.10 42.72
N ASP A 639 23.46 2.04 43.44
CA ASP A 639 23.56 3.47 43.25
C ASP A 639 24.65 3.91 42.25
N ALA A 640 24.43 5.11 41.72
CA ALA A 640 25.39 6.20 41.45
C ALA A 640 26.58 6.04 40.49
N GLY A 641 26.75 7.08 39.65
CA GLY A 641 28.00 7.38 38.93
C GLY A 641 27.78 8.33 37.76
N GLN A 642 27.46 9.60 38.04
CA GLN A 642 28.36 10.75 37.86
C GLN A 642 28.65 11.19 36.41
N VAL A 643 28.20 12.43 36.18
CA VAL A 643 28.42 13.32 35.05
C VAL A 643 29.90 13.68 34.93
N ALA A 644 30.46 13.58 33.72
CA ALA A 644 31.68 14.28 33.34
C ALA A 644 31.47 14.94 31.97
N VAL A 645 31.45 16.27 32.03
CA VAL A 645 31.50 17.21 30.90
C VAL A 645 32.93 17.21 30.36
N PHE A 646 33.09 17.13 29.04
CA PHE A 646 34.30 17.58 28.37
C PHE A 646 33.92 18.38 27.12
N GLU A 647 34.08 19.70 27.24
CA GLU A 647 34.33 20.58 26.11
C GLU A 647 35.73 20.28 25.55
N GLN A 648 35.87 20.20 24.23
CA GLN A 648 37.10 20.64 23.60
C GLN A 648 36.84 21.15 22.19
N THR A 649 37.32 22.38 22.01
CA THR A 649 37.28 23.27 20.86
C THR A 649 38.10 22.79 19.67
N ASP A 650 37.74 23.33 18.51
CA ASP A 650 38.51 23.43 17.27
C ASP A 650 40.01 23.66 17.51
N GLU A 651 40.86 23.03 16.69
CA GLU A 651 41.84 23.77 15.89
C GLU A 651 42.38 22.93 14.72
N ARG A 652 42.77 23.69 13.72
CA ARG A 652 43.14 23.40 12.32
C ARG A 652 44.64 23.15 12.24
N GLU A 653 45.12 22.22 11.40
CA GLU A 653 46.31 22.47 10.55
C GLU A 653 46.62 21.35 9.54
N GLU A 654 47.11 21.79 8.39
CA GLU A 654 47.66 21.02 7.28
C GLU A 654 49.01 20.38 7.66
N GLY A 655 49.34 19.23 7.07
CA GLY A 655 50.71 18.73 7.07
C GLY A 655 50.85 17.27 6.62
N THR A 656 51.27 17.06 5.37
CA THR A 656 52.01 15.86 4.93
C THR A 656 53.46 16.01 5.44
N PRO A 657 54.15 14.95 5.93
CA PRO A 657 54.91 14.10 5.00
C PRO A 657 55.14 12.62 5.44
N ASP A 658 55.53 11.83 4.45
CA ASP A 658 56.41 10.64 4.44
C ASP A 658 56.38 9.52 5.51
N ALA A 659 56.17 8.31 4.96
CA ALA A 659 56.94 7.08 5.14
C ALA A 659 57.63 6.81 6.50
N ARG A 660 57.06 5.87 7.26
CA ARG A 660 57.80 4.81 7.98
C ARG A 660 56.84 3.74 8.50
N GLU A 661 57.11 2.49 8.13
CA GLU A 661 56.53 1.30 8.76
C GLU A 661 56.80 1.28 10.26
N PRO A 662 55.86 0.78 11.08
CA PRO A 662 56.20 0.16 12.34
C PRO A 662 55.76 -1.30 12.42
N SER A 663 56.69 -2.06 12.96
CA SER A 663 56.68 -3.49 13.26
C SER A 663 55.53 -3.91 14.19
N VAL A 664 54.98 -5.09 13.90
CA VAL A 664 53.98 -5.80 14.71
C VAL A 664 54.67 -6.47 15.92
N PRO A 665 54.18 -6.29 17.17
CA PRO A 665 54.64 -7.08 18.29
C PRO A 665 53.85 -8.40 18.42
N ALA A 666 54.59 -9.44 18.81
CA ALA A 666 54.17 -10.83 18.96
C ALA A 666 53.06 -11.04 20.00
N ALA A 667 52.20 -12.02 19.72
CA ALA A 667 51.18 -12.54 20.63
C ALA A 667 51.80 -13.46 21.70
N PRO A 668 51.24 -13.50 22.94
CA PRO A 668 51.71 -14.41 23.98
C PRO A 668 51.03 -15.80 23.89
N ASP A 669 51.85 -16.82 24.13
CA ASP A 669 51.52 -18.23 24.29
C ASP A 669 50.47 -18.47 25.40
N VAL A 670 49.45 -19.29 25.08
CA VAL A 670 48.47 -19.79 26.05
C VAL A 670 48.74 -21.27 26.31
N HIS A 671 49.04 -21.55 27.58
CA HIS A 671 49.30 -22.88 28.14
C HIS A 671 48.14 -23.87 27.95
N HIS A 672 48.49 -25.10 27.58
CA HIS A 672 47.63 -26.27 27.55
C HIS A 672 47.27 -26.77 28.97
N THR A 673 45.97 -26.92 29.24
CA THR A 673 45.44 -27.76 30.34
C THR A 673 45.09 -29.18 29.83
N PRO A 674 45.43 -30.24 30.57
CA PRO A 674 45.21 -31.63 30.15
C PRO A 674 43.79 -32.13 30.43
N ILE A 675 43.30 -32.97 29.49
CA ILE A 675 42.01 -33.65 29.45
C ILE A 675 42.04 -34.90 30.36
N PRO A 676 41.02 -35.18 31.19
CA PRO A 676 40.93 -36.44 31.93
C PRO A 676 40.38 -37.60 31.07
N PRO A 677 40.80 -38.86 31.33
CA PRO A 677 40.46 -40.01 30.51
C PRO A 677 39.02 -40.50 30.75
N ARG A 678 38.32 -40.85 29.66
CA ARG A 678 36.99 -41.48 29.66
C ARG A 678 37.09 -43.00 29.85
N ALA A 679 36.25 -43.54 30.72
CA ALA A 679 36.01 -44.96 30.92
C ALA A 679 35.25 -45.60 29.73
N PRO A 680 35.37 -46.92 29.52
CA PRO A 680 34.72 -47.63 28.41
C PRO A 680 33.43 -48.31 28.87
N ASP A 681 32.27 -47.84 28.39
CA ASP A 681 31.02 -48.59 28.48
C ASP A 681 30.55 -48.98 27.08
N GLY A 682 30.57 -50.28 26.83
CA GLY A 682 29.98 -50.91 25.67
C GLY A 682 28.49 -51.14 25.87
N HIS A 683 27.68 -50.66 24.92
CA HIS A 683 26.36 -51.21 24.66
C HIS A 683 26.11 -51.30 23.16
N HIS A 684 25.88 -52.54 22.72
CA HIS A 684 25.46 -52.92 21.37
C HIS A 684 24.19 -52.17 20.96
N ARG A 685 24.24 -51.52 19.79
CA ARG A 685 23.07 -50.97 19.09
C ARG A 685 22.93 -51.73 17.75
N PRO A 686 21.76 -52.30 17.43
CA PRO A 686 21.58 -53.04 16.18
C PRO A 686 21.42 -52.08 14.99
N ALA A 687 21.91 -52.52 13.83
CA ALA A 687 21.88 -51.78 12.57
C ALA A 687 20.44 -51.50 12.09
N PRO A 688 20.16 -50.32 11.49
CA PRO A 688 18.85 -50.03 10.92
C PRO A 688 18.65 -50.79 9.61
N ALA A 689 17.43 -51.31 9.44
CA ALA A 689 16.97 -52.06 8.27
C ALA A 689 16.93 -51.20 7.00
N ALA A 690 17.24 -51.83 5.86
CA ALA A 690 17.19 -51.22 4.53
C ALA A 690 15.74 -50.88 4.10
N PRO A 691 15.53 -49.75 3.39
CA PRO A 691 14.21 -49.38 2.88
C PRO A 691 13.77 -50.29 1.70
N PRO A 692 12.45 -50.50 1.52
CA PRO A 692 11.92 -51.39 0.49
C PRO A 692 12.07 -50.81 -0.94
N PRO A 693 12.17 -51.66 -1.98
CA PRO A 693 12.36 -51.25 -3.35
C PRO A 693 11.11 -50.56 -3.94
N GLN A 694 11.32 -49.46 -4.67
CA GLN A 694 10.25 -48.76 -5.39
C GLN A 694 9.79 -49.53 -6.64
N PRO A 695 8.49 -49.46 -7.00
CA PRO A 695 7.97 -50.08 -8.21
C PRO A 695 8.40 -49.35 -9.49
N PRO A 696 8.54 -50.07 -10.63
CA PRO A 696 9.05 -49.51 -11.87
C PRO A 696 8.09 -48.50 -12.51
N ARG A 697 8.63 -47.33 -12.87
CA ARG A 697 7.91 -46.29 -13.64
C ARG A 697 7.55 -46.81 -15.04
N ARG A 698 6.25 -46.97 -15.31
CA ARG A 698 5.73 -47.20 -16.67
C ARG A 698 5.80 -45.90 -17.48
N LYS A 699 6.46 -45.95 -18.64
CA LYS A 699 6.44 -44.90 -19.66
C LYS A 699 5.07 -44.86 -20.34
N ALA A 700 4.54 -43.64 -20.49
CA ALA A 700 3.21 -43.35 -20.99
C ALA A 700 3.07 -43.61 -22.51
N THR A 701 2.12 -44.48 -22.84
CA THR A 701 1.50 -44.62 -24.16
C THR A 701 0.49 -43.48 -24.33
N LEU A 702 0.89 -42.30 -24.82
CA LEU A 702 -0.03 -41.16 -24.98
C LEU A 702 0.06 -40.43 -26.33
N LEU A 703 0.94 -40.86 -27.25
CA LEU A 703 1.18 -40.12 -28.50
C LEU A 703 0.30 -40.55 -29.69
N LYS A 704 -0.35 -41.72 -29.62
CA LYS A 704 -1.17 -42.25 -30.73
C LYS A 704 -2.64 -41.79 -30.65
N ASP A 705 -3.17 -41.50 -29.47
CA ASP A 705 -4.58 -41.10 -29.29
C ASP A 705 -4.84 -39.63 -29.64
N ILE A 706 -3.81 -38.77 -29.53
CA ILE A 706 -3.90 -37.33 -29.84
C ILE A 706 -4.07 -37.10 -31.36
N LYS A 707 -3.42 -37.92 -32.20
CA LYS A 707 -3.55 -37.80 -33.67
C LYS A 707 -4.91 -38.31 -34.18
N ALA A 708 -5.54 -39.26 -33.48
CA ALA A 708 -6.89 -39.72 -33.80
C ALA A 708 -7.95 -38.66 -33.45
N ALA A 709 -7.79 -37.97 -32.31
CA ALA A 709 -8.70 -36.91 -31.87
C ALA A 709 -8.63 -35.63 -32.75
N GLN A 710 -7.46 -35.33 -33.32
CA GLN A 710 -7.29 -34.17 -34.21
C GLN A 710 -7.88 -34.41 -35.61
N LYS A 711 -7.93 -35.66 -36.08
CA LYS A 711 -8.53 -36.01 -37.38
C LYS A 711 -10.07 -35.94 -37.37
N ALA A 712 -10.70 -35.99 -36.19
CA ALA A 712 -12.16 -35.89 -36.04
C ALA A 712 -12.71 -34.44 -36.05
N ARG A 713 -11.85 -33.41 -36.09
CA ARG A 713 -12.26 -31.99 -36.00
C ARG A 713 -12.48 -31.28 -37.36
N ALA A 714 -12.38 -31.99 -38.48
CA ALA A 714 -12.62 -31.43 -39.81
C ALA A 714 -14.03 -31.78 -40.32
N ALA A 715 -15.07 -31.12 -39.81
CA ALA A 715 -16.41 -31.11 -40.41
C ALA A 715 -17.12 -29.76 -40.13
N PRO A 716 -18.03 -29.28 -41.01
CA PRO A 716 -18.66 -27.97 -40.89
C PRO A 716 -19.59 -27.90 -39.68
N ARG A 717 -19.50 -26.84 -38.87
CA ARG A 717 -20.24 -26.66 -37.62
C ARG A 717 -21.76 -26.55 -37.85
N GLN A 718 -22.50 -27.58 -37.47
CA GLN A 718 -23.87 -27.39 -36.94
C GLN A 718 -23.73 -26.95 -35.48
N LEU A 719 -24.48 -25.90 -35.08
CA LEU A 719 -24.61 -25.55 -33.67
C LEU A 719 -25.23 -26.75 -32.92
N PRO A 720 -24.75 -27.12 -31.72
CA PRO A 720 -25.31 -28.23 -30.98
C PRO A 720 -26.78 -27.96 -30.63
N ARG A 721 -27.69 -28.78 -31.16
CA ARG A 721 -29.09 -28.82 -30.71
C ARG A 721 -29.12 -29.46 -29.33
N ALA A 722 -29.38 -28.67 -28.29
CA ALA A 722 -29.53 -29.16 -26.94
C ALA A 722 -31.02 -29.41 -26.65
N ASN A 723 -31.45 -30.66 -26.78
CA ASN A 723 -32.83 -31.05 -26.43
C ASN A 723 -32.93 -31.25 -24.91
N GLY A 724 -34.00 -30.73 -24.29
CA GLY A 724 -34.31 -30.97 -22.87
C GLY A 724 -33.59 -30.06 -21.86
N ILE A 725 -32.90 -29.00 -22.29
CA ILE A 725 -32.33 -28.00 -21.40
C ILE A 725 -33.33 -26.84 -21.22
N PRO A 726 -33.66 -26.44 -19.97
CA PRO A 726 -34.47 -25.25 -19.74
C PRO A 726 -33.85 -24.01 -20.39
N ALA A 727 -34.65 -23.19 -21.07
CA ALA A 727 -34.16 -22.06 -21.89
C ALA A 727 -33.33 -21.03 -21.11
N HIS A 728 -33.60 -20.85 -19.82
CA HIS A 728 -32.87 -19.94 -18.93
C HIS A 728 -31.48 -20.47 -18.55
N HIS A 729 -31.20 -21.76 -18.74
CA HIS A 729 -29.86 -22.34 -18.55
C HIS A 729 -28.97 -22.20 -19.78
N LEU A 730 -29.53 -21.86 -20.94
CA LEU A 730 -28.74 -21.57 -22.13
C LEU A 730 -28.25 -20.12 -22.07
N PRO A 731 -26.98 -19.82 -22.32
CA PRO A 731 -26.53 -18.44 -22.43
C PRO A 731 -27.09 -17.78 -23.70
N TYR A 732 -27.36 -16.47 -23.66
CA TYR A 732 -27.60 -15.69 -24.88
C TYR A 732 -26.31 -15.54 -25.64
N VAL A 733 -26.34 -15.84 -26.94
CA VAL A 733 -25.20 -15.65 -27.85
C VAL A 733 -25.51 -14.43 -28.70
N ALA A 734 -24.55 -13.50 -28.80
CA ALA A 734 -24.71 -12.33 -29.66
C ALA A 734 -25.09 -12.75 -31.09
N TYR A 735 -26.02 -12.02 -31.70
CA TYR A 735 -26.56 -12.25 -33.05
C TYR A 735 -27.42 -13.51 -33.26
N HIS A 736 -27.69 -14.30 -32.22
CA HIS A 736 -28.51 -15.51 -32.35
C HIS A 736 -29.68 -15.52 -31.37
N ALA A 737 -30.90 -15.70 -31.87
CA ALA A 737 -32.05 -16.01 -31.03
C ALA A 737 -31.93 -17.47 -30.52
N LYS A 738 -32.44 -17.74 -29.33
CA LYS A 738 -32.68 -19.12 -28.89
C LYS A 738 -34.00 -19.59 -29.48
N ILE A 739 -34.06 -20.83 -29.95
CA ILE A 739 -35.33 -21.48 -30.25
C ILE A 739 -35.77 -22.26 -29.02
N VAL A 740 -36.92 -21.90 -28.47
CA VAL A 740 -37.47 -22.46 -27.23
C VAL A 740 -38.81 -23.11 -27.55
N HIS A 741 -39.01 -24.33 -27.07
CA HIS A 741 -40.32 -24.96 -27.05
C HIS A 741 -41.11 -24.47 -25.83
N TYR A 742 -42.30 -23.93 -26.04
CA TYR A 742 -43.18 -23.43 -24.99
C TYR A 742 -44.62 -23.87 -25.22
N ASP A 743 -45.07 -24.80 -24.37
CA ASP A 743 -46.41 -25.42 -24.45
C ASP A 743 -47.55 -24.50 -23.95
N GLY A 744 -47.23 -23.37 -23.32
CA GLY A 744 -48.22 -22.43 -22.82
C GLY A 744 -48.76 -21.48 -23.88
N HIS A 745 -49.92 -20.87 -23.62
CA HIS A 745 -50.38 -19.74 -24.41
C HIS A 745 -49.52 -18.50 -24.13
N THR A 746 -48.90 -17.96 -25.17
CA THR A 746 -48.07 -16.77 -25.09
C THR A 746 -48.28 -15.92 -26.33
N GLU A 747 -48.57 -14.63 -26.16
CA GLU A 747 -48.57 -13.65 -27.26
C GLU A 747 -47.13 -13.17 -27.49
N GLY A 748 -46.70 -12.97 -28.74
CA GLY A 748 -45.36 -12.43 -29.02
C GLY A 748 -45.16 -11.03 -28.44
N GLY A 749 -43.92 -10.67 -28.12
CA GLY A 749 -43.56 -9.35 -27.56
C GLY A 749 -42.50 -9.40 -26.48
N TRP A 750 -42.23 -8.23 -25.87
CA TRP A 750 -41.32 -8.11 -24.73
C TRP A 750 -41.94 -8.63 -23.45
N LYS A 751 -41.24 -9.53 -22.75
CA LYS A 751 -41.67 -10.15 -21.50
C LYS A 751 -40.52 -10.14 -20.50
N TRP A 752 -40.85 -9.88 -19.25
CA TRP A 752 -39.87 -9.97 -18.16
C TRP A 752 -39.68 -11.43 -17.76
N ASN A 753 -38.43 -11.92 -17.78
CA ASN A 753 -38.08 -13.25 -17.29
C ASN A 753 -37.41 -13.15 -15.91
N PRO A 754 -38.13 -13.48 -14.82
CA PRO A 754 -37.59 -13.36 -13.47
C PRO A 754 -36.50 -14.38 -13.14
N LEU A 755 -36.31 -15.43 -13.96
CA LEU A 755 -35.28 -16.45 -13.73
C LEU A 755 -33.89 -15.97 -14.14
N VAL A 756 -33.81 -15.01 -15.06
CA VAL A 756 -32.55 -14.41 -15.53
C VAL A 756 -32.47 -12.91 -15.24
N ASP A 757 -33.49 -12.35 -14.58
CA ASP A 757 -33.60 -10.94 -14.24
C ASP A 757 -33.45 -10.02 -15.47
N GLU A 758 -34.08 -10.39 -16.58
CA GLU A 758 -33.93 -9.70 -17.86
C GLU A 758 -35.22 -9.63 -18.68
N TRP A 759 -35.38 -8.57 -19.50
CA TRP A 759 -36.42 -8.48 -20.52
C TRP A 759 -36.04 -9.32 -21.74
N GLU A 760 -36.99 -10.11 -22.24
CA GLU A 760 -36.83 -10.98 -23.40
C GLU A 760 -37.88 -10.65 -24.46
N MET A 761 -37.47 -10.57 -25.73
CA MET A 761 -38.36 -10.51 -26.87
C MET A 761 -38.71 -11.92 -27.32
N TRP A 762 -39.98 -12.26 -27.31
CA TRP A 762 -40.53 -13.54 -27.75
C TRP A 762 -41.23 -13.38 -29.10
N GLN A 763 -40.84 -14.16 -30.11
CA GLN A 763 -41.44 -14.16 -31.44
C GLN A 763 -41.70 -15.60 -31.90
N PRO A 764 -42.79 -15.92 -32.61
CA PRO A 764 -42.98 -17.24 -33.20
C PRO A 764 -41.83 -17.54 -34.17
N SER A 765 -41.17 -18.71 -34.06
CA SER A 765 -39.98 -19.00 -34.86
C SER A 765 -40.28 -19.35 -36.32
N GLY A 766 -41.52 -19.71 -36.64
CA GLY A 766 -41.89 -20.28 -37.94
C GLY A 766 -41.39 -21.71 -38.18
N GLU A 767 -40.58 -22.28 -37.27
CA GLU A 767 -40.01 -23.63 -37.39
C GLU A 767 -40.96 -24.75 -36.87
N GLY A 768 -42.07 -24.39 -36.23
CA GLY A 768 -43.08 -25.34 -35.75
C GLY A 768 -44.08 -24.71 -34.79
N GLU A 769 -45.22 -25.37 -34.58
CA GLU A 769 -46.14 -25.02 -33.50
C GLU A 769 -45.42 -25.15 -32.15
N HIS A 770 -45.66 -24.20 -31.24
CA HIS A 770 -45.01 -24.11 -29.92
C HIS A 770 -43.51 -23.74 -29.90
N LEU A 771 -42.88 -23.43 -31.04
CA LEU A 771 -41.50 -22.94 -31.09
C LEU A 771 -41.43 -21.41 -31.16
N TRP A 772 -40.61 -20.84 -30.27
CA TRP A 772 -40.43 -19.41 -30.09
C TRP A 772 -38.96 -19.02 -30.22
N GLU A 773 -38.70 -17.99 -31.03
CA GLU A 773 -37.47 -17.23 -30.99
C GLU A 773 -37.47 -16.31 -29.77
N VAL A 774 -36.47 -16.47 -28.90
CA VAL A 774 -36.30 -15.67 -27.70
C VAL A 774 -34.96 -14.92 -27.76
N ARG A 775 -35.01 -13.59 -27.69
CA ARG A 775 -33.84 -12.69 -27.67
C ARG A 775 -33.82 -11.86 -26.39
N ALA A 776 -32.66 -11.67 -25.80
CA ALA A 776 -32.51 -10.79 -24.63
C ALA A 776 -32.52 -9.31 -25.02
N ALA A 777 -33.05 -8.43 -24.16
CA ALA A 777 -33.02 -6.99 -24.38
C ALA A 777 -31.59 -6.44 -24.49
N THR A 778 -30.66 -6.98 -23.68
CA THR A 778 -29.24 -6.59 -23.79
C THR A 778 -28.62 -7.03 -25.12
N GLN A 779 -29.10 -8.12 -25.72
CA GLN A 779 -28.66 -8.58 -27.04
C GLN A 779 -29.13 -7.61 -28.14
N ASP A 780 -30.41 -7.25 -28.16
CA ASP A 780 -30.95 -6.33 -29.19
C ASP A 780 -30.37 -4.91 -29.06
N MET A 781 -30.14 -4.41 -27.84
CA MET A 781 -29.49 -3.12 -27.63
C MET A 781 -28.03 -3.12 -28.10
N ARG A 782 -27.29 -4.21 -27.87
CA ARG A 782 -25.89 -4.34 -28.33
C ARG A 782 -25.80 -4.34 -29.86
N VAL A 783 -26.73 -5.03 -30.54
CA VAL A 783 -26.76 -5.06 -32.01
C VAL A 783 -27.11 -3.68 -32.58
N ARG A 784 -28.11 -2.99 -32.01
CA ARG A 784 -28.46 -1.62 -32.44
C ARG A 784 -27.35 -0.62 -32.19
N TRP A 785 -26.70 -0.67 -31.03
CA TRP A 785 -25.56 0.19 -30.71
C TRP A 785 -24.40 -0.04 -31.68
N TRP A 786 -24.08 -1.31 -31.98
CA TRP A 786 -23.02 -1.65 -32.92
C TRP A 786 -23.34 -1.20 -34.35
N ALA A 787 -24.59 -1.34 -34.82
CA ALA A 787 -25.02 -0.82 -36.11
C ALA A 787 -24.89 0.72 -36.16
N LEU A 788 -25.30 1.43 -35.10
CA LEU A 788 -25.15 2.88 -35.01
C LEU A 788 -23.68 3.31 -35.06
N CYS A 789 -22.79 2.59 -34.38
CA CYS A 789 -21.35 2.89 -34.37
C CYS A 789 -20.67 2.59 -35.71
N SER A 790 -21.11 1.54 -36.41
CA SER A 790 -20.60 1.18 -37.74
C SER A 790 -21.01 2.21 -38.80
N ASP A 791 -22.25 2.70 -38.76
CA ASP A 791 -22.75 3.73 -39.69
C ASP A 791 -22.02 5.08 -39.51
N VAL A 792 -21.69 5.45 -38.27
CA VAL A 792 -20.89 6.66 -37.97
C VAL A 792 -19.45 6.52 -38.48
N GLY A 793 -18.89 5.31 -38.42
CA GLY A 793 -17.54 5.01 -38.94
C GLY A 793 -17.43 5.12 -40.46
N GLU A 794 -18.43 4.62 -41.20
CA GLU A 794 -18.48 4.72 -42.66
C GLU A 794 -18.72 6.16 -43.14
N THR A 795 -19.57 6.91 -42.43
CA THR A 795 -19.83 8.33 -42.75
C THR A 795 -18.59 9.20 -42.50
N ALA A 796 -17.82 8.93 -41.45
CA ALA A 796 -16.56 9.62 -41.15
C ALA A 796 -15.44 9.26 -42.14
N ALA A 797 -15.39 8.00 -42.61
CA ALA A 797 -14.44 7.56 -43.62
C ALA A 797 -14.71 8.20 -45.00
N ALA A 798 -15.99 8.34 -45.38
CA ALA A 798 -16.40 9.03 -46.60
C ALA A 798 -16.07 10.53 -46.56
N ALA A 799 -16.26 11.18 -45.41
CA ALA A 799 -15.86 12.58 -45.22
C ALA A 799 -14.33 12.78 -45.28
N GLY A 800 -13.56 11.83 -44.75
CA GLY A 800 -12.09 11.85 -44.78
C GLY A 800 -11.51 11.71 -46.20
N GLN A 801 -12.10 10.86 -47.04
CA GLN A 801 -11.68 10.70 -48.44
C GLN A 801 -11.98 11.95 -49.30
N TRP A 802 -13.08 12.66 -49.02
CA TRP A 802 -13.43 13.91 -49.71
C TRP A 802 -12.43 15.04 -49.41
N VAL A 803 -11.93 15.11 -48.18
CA VAL A 803 -10.92 16.12 -47.77
C VAL A 803 -9.53 15.80 -48.34
N ALA A 804 -9.14 14.52 -48.41
CA ALA A 804 -7.84 14.10 -48.95
C ALA A 804 -7.71 14.37 -50.46
N GLY A 805 -8.80 14.24 -51.23
CA GLY A 805 -8.81 14.54 -52.67
C GLY A 805 -8.62 16.03 -53.00
N ARG A 806 -8.90 16.93 -52.05
CA ARG A 806 -8.80 18.39 -52.25
C ARG A 806 -7.43 18.98 -51.92
N LEU A 807 -6.58 18.23 -51.21
CA LEU A 807 -5.31 18.74 -50.66
C LEU A 807 -4.04 18.37 -51.44
N GLY A 808 -4.15 17.69 -52.59
CA GLY A 808 -3.11 17.71 -53.64
C GLY A 808 -1.65 17.46 -53.23
N LEU A 809 -1.38 16.62 -52.22
CA LEU A 809 -0.02 16.35 -51.74
C LEU A 809 0.59 15.13 -52.45
N GLY A 810 1.17 15.37 -53.61
CA GLY A 810 2.08 14.44 -54.29
C GLY A 810 3.55 14.77 -53.99
N CYS A 811 4.26 13.89 -53.28
CA CYS A 811 5.71 14.01 -53.12
C CYS A 811 6.46 13.39 -54.32
N ARG A 812 7.18 14.23 -55.07
CA ARG A 812 8.18 13.82 -56.06
C ARG A 812 9.54 13.62 -55.38
N THR A 813 10.19 12.51 -55.70
CA THR A 813 11.60 12.20 -55.43
C THR A 813 12.51 12.99 -56.38
N ALA A 814 13.60 13.57 -55.85
CA ALA A 814 14.69 14.14 -56.64
C ALA A 814 16.04 13.56 -56.19
N ARG A 815 16.82 13.10 -57.16
CA ARG A 815 18.20 12.60 -57.06
C ARG A 815 19.19 13.73 -57.39
N ARG A 816 20.33 13.72 -56.68
CA ARG A 816 21.69 14.24 -57.02
C ARG A 816 21.77 15.75 -57.36
N THR A 817 22.72 16.51 -56.83
CA THR A 817 24.14 16.27 -56.51
C THR A 817 24.55 16.80 -55.15
#